data_AF-A0A938QNV9-F1
#
_entry.id   AF-A0A938QNV9-F1
#
_cell.length_a   1.000
_cell.length_b   1.000
_cell.length_c   1.000
_cell.angle_alpha   90.00
_cell.angle_beta   90.00
_cell.angle_gamma   90.00
#
_symmetry.space_group_name_H-M   'P 1'
#
loop_
_entity.id
_entity.type
_entity.pdbx_description
1 polymer ?
#
loop_
_entity_poly.entity_id
_entity_poly.type
_entity_poly.pdbx_seq_one_letter_code
_entity_poly.pdbx_strand_id
1 'polypeptide(L)'
;MDGLPAISKPQGYVVIHGHFYQPPRENPWIEQIEVEAGAHPYHDWNARIAVECYNPNAAARIFDNRRRILDIVNNYEFISFNFGPTLISWLEAFSPHSYQRILEADRRSLARLGHGNALAQAYNHAVLPLLNSRDRETQIIWGLKDFSHRFGRPAAAMWLPETAVNYPTLASLADHGMRFVILSPYQAKRVRPLKGVREWQLVQAHTLDTTQTYRCFIPDGKGEASRRRYIDVFFYNGSVAADISFGDLLQDSNRLAARLTENFTPGLARPQLCHVATDGENYGHHKEFGELALAHVVAQALPQRGFSLTNYAAFLELAPPQMEVELYLGLEGAGSSWSCAHGVGRWKEDCGCATGGPPIWNQRWRAPLKEAFDLLNGKLAGIFEAEGEKYFLDPWAARNAYIEVILDRSPGAVAEWFSREGRPGLKESDWVPALKLLEMERHALLMYTSCGWFFADLAGLETMQVLKYAARALQLGQDFTPDPLEPGFLHHLERAVSNLPEAGTGKHLYQRRIKPHIVDFPKVANQWVICWLKGRERHCPARIYHYQAEPLESTVKTQGSLEFAAGRLRLTSGITQERRELAFFTVYLGSYLYRTQVQANLSAQEFRTLKQELFRALEQTPEDLIPHIARRLGEKYYTVHDMFLEEKHEVFEDLLEHYREEALAAITHNFEDARPLLKAMVTEGLPLPRLYRSLGEITLNLRLVELLRKLEPEPTLLPTSADILEVVQEAELMGLKLESREGAQILTRILSRHLNDLAARVRTDKVAHLRDFLKLVSRIPITLNFTEAQNFLFDLMKKNFPAVAAQAVRDAKALALATQLVELVEALYFSPVRYMRLLG
;
A
#
# COMPACT_ATOMS: atom_id res chain seq x y z
N MET A 1 23.56 26.56 -7.09
CA MET A 1 24.43 25.44 -7.44
C MET A 1 25.48 26.04 -8.34
N ASP A 2 26.65 26.37 -7.79
CA ASP A 2 27.81 26.77 -8.58
C ASP A 2 29.03 26.02 -8.03
N GLY A 3 29.82 25.47 -8.95
CA GLY A 3 31.08 24.79 -8.66
C GLY A 3 30.99 23.27 -8.47
N LEU A 4 30.48 22.53 -9.46
CA LEU A 4 30.94 21.14 -9.60
C LEU A 4 32.42 21.20 -10.02
N PRO A 5 33.36 20.62 -9.25
CA PRO A 5 34.74 20.50 -9.68
C PRO A 5 34.77 19.77 -11.04
N ALA A 6 35.72 20.13 -11.90
CA ALA A 6 35.97 19.42 -13.16
C ALA A 6 35.91 17.90 -12.91
N ILE A 7 34.99 17.21 -13.60
CA ILE A 7 34.68 15.80 -13.36
C ILE A 7 35.93 14.97 -13.67
N SER A 8 36.72 14.67 -12.65
CA SER A 8 37.60 13.50 -12.67
C SER A 8 36.72 12.29 -12.96
N LYS A 9 37.15 11.41 -13.88
CA LYS A 9 36.45 10.13 -14.08
C LYS A 9 36.20 9.47 -12.71
N PRO A 10 34.98 8.99 -12.44
CA PRO A 10 34.68 8.37 -11.14
C PRO A 10 35.60 7.16 -10.94
N GLN A 11 35.96 6.90 -9.68
CA GLN A 11 36.79 5.75 -9.35
C GLN A 11 36.02 4.44 -9.63
N GLY A 12 34.76 4.40 -9.22
CA GLY A 12 33.84 3.29 -9.45
C GLY A 12 32.38 3.75 -9.45
N TYR A 13 31.49 2.80 -9.73
CA TYR A 13 30.06 3.03 -9.83
C TYR A 13 29.33 2.31 -8.70
N VAL A 14 28.26 2.90 -8.19
CA VAL A 14 27.43 2.30 -7.14
C VAL A 14 25.97 2.22 -7.58
N VAL A 15 25.34 1.06 -7.32
CA VAL A 15 23.88 0.88 -7.42
C VAL A 15 23.36 0.29 -6.12
N ILE A 16 22.44 0.99 -5.48
CA ILE A 16 21.65 0.45 -4.37
C ILE A 16 20.28 0.14 -4.97
N HIS A 17 19.79 -1.09 -4.79
CA HIS A 17 18.47 -1.50 -5.28
C HIS A 17 17.51 -1.81 -4.12
N GLY A 18 16.39 -1.10 -4.08
CA GLY A 18 15.30 -1.36 -3.14
C GLY A 18 14.11 -2.04 -3.83
N HIS A 19 13.78 -3.24 -3.38
CA HIS A 19 12.56 -3.94 -3.76
C HIS A 19 11.42 -3.56 -2.81
N PHE A 20 10.51 -2.69 -3.23
CA PHE A 20 9.38 -2.23 -2.40
C PHE A 20 8.12 -3.01 -2.75
N TYR A 21 7.52 -3.67 -1.77
CA TYR A 21 6.36 -4.52 -2.00
C TYR A 21 5.56 -4.76 -0.72
N GLN A 22 4.23 -4.79 -0.89
CA GLN A 22 3.29 -5.33 0.08
C GLN A 22 2.39 -6.34 -0.63
N PRO A 23 2.06 -7.46 0.03
CA PRO A 23 1.12 -8.41 -0.55
C PRO A 23 -0.21 -7.73 -0.90
N PRO A 24 -0.92 -8.20 -1.95
CA PRO A 24 -2.30 -7.81 -2.19
C PRO A 24 -3.13 -8.20 -0.95
N ARG A 25 -3.70 -7.20 -0.28
CA ARG A 25 -4.45 -7.33 0.99
C ARG A 25 -5.95 -7.05 0.81
N GLU A 26 -6.35 -6.64 -0.39
CA GLU A 26 -7.71 -6.23 -0.70
C GLU A 26 -8.67 -7.38 -0.47
N ASN A 27 -9.78 -7.11 0.21
CA ASN A 27 -10.89 -8.04 0.28
C ASN A 27 -11.46 -8.23 -1.15
N PRO A 28 -11.45 -9.46 -1.70
CA PRO A 28 -11.69 -9.70 -3.13
C PRO A 28 -13.15 -9.52 -3.57
N TRP A 29 -14.04 -9.21 -2.63
CA TRP A 29 -15.43 -8.93 -2.92
C TRP A 29 -15.78 -7.44 -2.92
N ILE A 30 -14.95 -6.60 -2.29
CA ILE A 30 -15.16 -5.16 -2.16
C ILE A 30 -13.98 -4.32 -2.69
N GLU A 31 -12.87 -4.96 -3.09
CA GLU A 31 -11.65 -4.34 -3.62
C GLU A 31 -11.05 -3.26 -2.70
N GLN A 32 -11.19 -3.46 -1.38
CA GLN A 32 -10.69 -2.56 -0.35
C GLN A 32 -9.85 -3.33 0.65
N ILE A 33 -8.77 -2.73 1.14
CA ILE A 33 -8.04 -3.24 2.32
C ILE A 33 -8.88 -2.90 3.55
N GLU A 34 -9.25 -3.91 4.34
CA GLU A 34 -9.96 -3.74 5.62
C GLU A 34 -8.96 -3.35 6.74
N VAL A 35 -9.46 -2.82 7.85
CA VAL A 35 -8.67 -2.46 9.03
C VAL A 35 -7.90 -3.69 9.54
N GLU A 36 -6.60 -3.52 9.73
CA GLU A 36 -5.72 -4.57 10.26
C GLU A 36 -5.26 -4.20 11.67
N ALA A 37 -5.73 -4.93 12.68
CA ALA A 37 -5.41 -4.65 14.09
C ALA A 37 -3.89 -4.60 14.38
N GLY A 38 -3.07 -5.37 13.63
CA GLY A 38 -1.61 -5.37 13.77
C GLY A 38 -0.93 -4.07 13.32
N ALA A 39 -1.63 -3.20 12.59
CA ALA A 39 -1.10 -1.94 12.08
C ALA A 39 -1.44 -0.72 12.96
N HIS A 40 -2.21 -0.89 14.03
CA HIS A 40 -2.61 0.22 14.92
C HIS A 40 -1.40 1.08 15.37
N PRO A 41 -1.50 2.43 15.37
CA PRO A 41 -2.71 3.25 15.20
C PRO A 41 -3.10 3.55 13.74
N TYR A 42 -2.42 2.94 12.77
CA TYR A 42 -2.75 3.07 11.36
C TYR A 42 -3.90 2.12 10.98
N HIS A 43 -4.59 2.47 9.89
CA HIS A 43 -5.71 1.70 9.36
C HIS A 43 -5.27 0.28 8.96
N ASP A 44 -4.18 0.17 8.21
CA ASP A 44 -3.64 -1.09 7.68
C ASP A 44 -2.11 -1.02 7.54
N TRP A 45 -1.48 -2.15 7.20
CA TRP A 45 -0.02 -2.24 7.07
C TRP A 45 0.54 -1.37 5.95
N ASN A 46 -0.19 -1.17 4.83
CA ASN A 46 0.28 -0.27 3.77
C ASN A 46 0.32 1.17 4.28
N ALA A 47 -0.72 1.61 5.01
CA ALA A 47 -0.77 2.94 5.62
C ALA A 47 0.38 3.17 6.61
N ARG A 48 0.66 2.18 7.46
CA ARG A 48 1.77 2.24 8.40
C ARG A 48 3.12 2.37 7.70
N ILE A 49 3.41 1.45 6.77
CA ILE A 49 4.71 1.38 6.10
C ILE A 49 4.90 2.56 5.14
N ALA A 50 3.83 3.12 4.57
CA ALA A 50 3.91 4.36 3.80
C ALA A 50 4.44 5.52 4.64
N VAL A 51 3.99 5.64 5.90
CA VAL A 51 4.49 6.67 6.82
C VAL A 51 5.90 6.36 7.31
N GLU A 52 6.23 5.10 7.56
CA GLU A 52 7.52 4.68 8.12
C GLU A 52 8.65 4.55 7.08
N CYS A 53 8.33 4.36 5.78
CA CYS A 53 9.30 4.05 4.73
C CYS A 53 9.06 4.82 3.42
N TYR A 54 7.90 4.65 2.77
CA TYR A 54 7.74 5.14 1.38
C TYR A 54 7.72 6.67 1.29
N ASN A 55 6.96 7.33 2.16
CA ASN A 55 6.89 8.79 2.21
C ASN A 55 8.23 9.41 2.69
N PRO A 56 8.89 8.90 3.75
CA PRO A 56 10.21 9.38 4.16
C PRO A 56 11.27 9.27 3.08
N ASN A 57 11.33 8.18 2.30
CA ASN A 57 12.32 8.05 1.21
C ASN A 57 12.10 9.05 0.07
N ALA A 58 10.87 9.48 -0.17
CA ALA A 58 10.56 10.51 -1.17
C ALA A 58 11.01 11.92 -0.75
N ALA A 59 11.29 12.13 0.55
CA ALA A 59 11.69 13.42 1.13
C ALA A 59 12.53 13.24 2.41
N ALA A 60 13.64 12.52 2.30
CA ALA A 60 14.51 12.20 3.42
C ALA A 60 15.35 13.41 3.82
N ARG A 61 15.45 13.66 5.13
CA ARG A 61 16.13 14.85 5.67
C ARG A 61 17.61 14.56 5.91
N ILE A 62 18.45 15.54 5.60
CA ILE A 62 19.84 15.58 6.07
C ILE A 62 19.95 16.68 7.13
N PHE A 63 20.53 16.38 8.29
CA PHE A 63 20.62 17.29 9.42
C PHE A 63 22.04 17.80 9.66
N ASP A 64 22.16 19.01 10.21
CA ASP A 64 23.41 19.52 10.80
C ASP A 64 23.62 19.02 12.24
N ASN A 65 24.76 19.37 12.83
CA ASN A 65 25.11 19.02 14.21
C ASN A 65 24.18 19.65 15.29
N ARG A 66 23.28 20.56 14.91
CA ARG A 66 22.26 21.16 15.77
C ARG A 66 20.86 20.62 15.47
N ARG A 67 20.75 19.51 14.72
CA ARG A 67 19.49 18.90 14.26
C ARG A 67 18.63 19.82 13.40
N ARG A 68 19.25 20.78 12.69
CA ARG A 68 18.55 21.59 11.69
C ARG A 68 18.67 20.95 10.32
N ILE A 69 17.61 21.05 9.53
CA ILE A 69 17.53 20.48 8.18
C ILE A 69 18.48 21.24 7.26
N LEU A 70 19.49 20.55 6.73
CA LEU A 70 20.41 21.04 5.70
C LEU A 70 19.83 20.85 4.29
N ASP A 71 19.22 19.71 4.05
CA ASP A 71 18.69 19.33 2.74
C ASP A 71 17.53 18.33 2.88
N ILE A 72 16.71 18.26 1.83
CA ILE A 72 15.67 17.23 1.68
C ILE A 72 15.92 16.53 0.34
N VAL A 73 16.15 15.22 0.41
CA VAL A 73 16.58 14.38 -0.70
C VAL A 73 15.49 13.36 -1.02
N ASN A 74 15.18 13.21 -2.30
CA ASN A 74 14.37 12.09 -2.77
C ASN A 74 15.31 10.92 -3.08
N ASN A 75 15.35 9.91 -2.20
CA ASN A 75 16.26 8.77 -2.33
C ASN A 75 16.04 8.00 -3.65
N TYR A 76 14.79 7.93 -4.12
CA TYR A 76 14.42 7.27 -5.38
C TYR A 76 15.11 7.89 -6.61
N GLU A 77 15.52 9.18 -6.55
CA GLU A 77 16.26 9.84 -7.64
C GLU A 77 17.68 9.24 -7.83
N PHE A 78 18.19 8.56 -6.80
CA PHE A 78 19.58 8.08 -6.73
C PHE A 78 19.73 6.57 -6.63
N ILE A 79 18.71 5.85 -6.15
CA ILE A 79 18.72 4.38 -6.06
C ILE A 79 17.97 3.76 -7.23
N SER A 80 18.33 2.54 -7.63
CA SER A 80 17.45 1.71 -8.46
C SER A 80 16.32 1.15 -7.58
N PHE A 81 15.13 0.98 -8.13
CA PHE A 81 14.01 0.45 -7.35
C PHE A 81 13.00 -0.28 -8.23
N ASN A 82 12.17 -1.11 -7.60
CA ASN A 82 10.86 -1.49 -8.13
C ASN A 82 9.82 -1.31 -7.03
N PHE A 83 8.61 -0.96 -7.44
CA PHE A 83 7.41 -1.07 -6.60
C PHE A 83 6.51 -2.15 -7.17
N GLY A 84 6.01 -3.04 -6.32
CA GLY A 84 5.01 -4.02 -6.73
C GLY A 84 3.73 -3.32 -7.24
N PRO A 85 3.11 -3.80 -8.34
CA PRO A 85 1.94 -3.17 -8.95
C PRO A 85 0.77 -2.92 -7.99
N THR A 86 0.51 -3.85 -7.06
CA THR A 86 -0.53 -3.68 -6.04
C THR A 86 -0.20 -2.55 -5.05
N LEU A 87 1.04 -2.48 -4.58
CA LEU A 87 1.49 -1.42 -3.68
C LEU A 87 1.47 -0.04 -4.37
N ILE A 88 1.98 0.08 -5.60
CA ILE A 88 2.03 1.38 -6.27
C ILE A 88 0.63 1.87 -6.68
N SER A 89 -0.30 0.96 -6.98
CA SER A 89 -1.73 1.29 -7.15
C SER A 89 -2.32 1.85 -5.85
N TRP A 90 -2.00 1.24 -4.72
CA TRP A 90 -2.42 1.74 -3.41
C TRP A 90 -1.82 3.12 -3.11
N LEU A 91 -0.53 3.33 -3.41
CA LEU A 91 0.12 4.63 -3.23
C LEU A 91 -0.50 5.72 -4.11
N GLU A 92 -0.93 5.40 -5.33
CA GLU A 92 -1.63 6.33 -6.21
C GLU A 92 -2.94 6.84 -5.58
N ALA A 93 -3.71 5.95 -4.95
CA ALA A 93 -4.99 6.30 -4.33
C ALA A 93 -4.83 6.96 -2.94
N PHE A 94 -3.92 6.46 -2.10
CA PHE A 94 -3.85 6.80 -0.67
C PHE A 94 -2.63 7.67 -0.29
N SER A 95 -1.61 7.75 -1.14
CA SER A 95 -0.43 8.61 -0.95
C SER A 95 0.02 9.29 -2.26
N PRO A 96 -0.87 10.08 -2.92
CA PRO A 96 -0.64 10.60 -4.26
C PRO A 96 0.61 11.49 -4.36
N HIS A 97 0.97 12.21 -3.30
CA HIS A 97 2.20 13.01 -3.28
C HIS A 97 3.47 12.16 -3.38
N SER A 98 3.55 11.07 -2.61
CA SER A 98 4.69 10.14 -2.67
C SER A 98 4.73 9.40 -3.99
N TYR A 99 3.57 8.96 -4.50
CA TYR A 99 3.46 8.38 -5.84
C TYR A 99 4.05 9.30 -6.92
N GLN A 100 3.65 10.57 -6.95
CA GLN A 100 4.20 11.53 -7.92
C GLN A 100 5.71 11.76 -7.75
N ARG A 101 6.23 11.77 -6.52
CA ARG A 101 7.67 11.89 -6.25
C ARG A 101 8.46 10.66 -6.70
N ILE A 102 7.89 9.46 -6.64
CA ILE A 102 8.49 8.23 -7.16
C ILE A 102 8.58 8.29 -8.70
N LEU A 103 7.50 8.70 -9.38
CA LEU A 103 7.52 8.85 -10.84
C LEU A 103 8.51 9.94 -11.30
N GLU A 104 8.53 11.07 -10.60
CA GLU A 104 9.46 12.17 -10.88
C GLU A 104 10.92 11.76 -10.66
N ALA A 105 11.20 10.95 -9.64
CA ALA A 105 12.54 10.40 -9.42
C ALA A 105 13.05 9.58 -10.61
N ASP A 106 12.18 8.76 -11.23
CA ASP A 106 12.53 8.02 -12.44
C ASP A 106 12.84 8.96 -13.62
N ARG A 107 12.02 10.00 -13.82
CA ARG A 107 12.23 11.02 -14.87
C ARG A 107 13.56 11.77 -14.69
N ARG A 108 13.90 12.12 -13.45
CA ARG A 108 15.18 12.77 -13.14
C ARG A 108 16.36 11.85 -13.36
N SER A 109 16.21 10.57 -13.05
CA SER A 109 17.24 9.57 -13.37
C SER A 109 17.44 9.44 -14.88
N LEU A 110 16.36 9.39 -15.68
CA LEU A 110 16.44 9.43 -17.15
C LEU A 110 17.21 10.66 -17.65
N ALA A 111 16.89 11.84 -17.13
CA ALA A 111 17.58 13.08 -17.51
C ALA A 111 19.08 13.07 -17.11
N ARG A 112 19.42 12.42 -15.99
CA ARG A 112 20.79 12.38 -15.44
C ARG A 112 21.66 11.29 -16.08
N LEU A 113 21.10 10.14 -16.41
CA LEU A 113 21.83 8.91 -16.77
C LEU A 113 21.47 8.36 -18.15
N GLY A 114 20.46 8.92 -18.83
CA GLY A 114 19.88 8.36 -20.06
C GLY A 114 18.96 7.16 -19.82
N HIS A 115 18.89 6.64 -18.58
CA HIS A 115 18.08 5.50 -18.17
C HIS A 115 17.40 5.78 -16.85
N GLY A 116 16.18 5.29 -16.67
CA GLY A 116 15.44 5.45 -15.42
C GLY A 116 15.86 4.45 -14.34
N ASN A 117 15.58 4.78 -13.08
CA ASN A 117 15.90 3.96 -11.92
C ASN A 117 14.88 2.84 -11.67
N ALA A 118 13.64 3.05 -12.10
CA ALA A 118 12.53 2.13 -11.88
C ALA A 118 12.65 0.90 -12.80
N LEU A 119 12.43 -0.28 -12.20
CA LEU A 119 12.28 -1.57 -12.89
C LEU A 119 10.83 -2.06 -12.78
N ALA A 120 10.37 -2.84 -13.77
CA ALA A 120 9.10 -3.53 -13.67
C ALA A 120 9.16 -4.64 -12.61
N GLN A 121 8.01 -5.18 -12.22
CA GLN A 121 7.90 -6.38 -11.37
C GLN A 121 6.81 -7.28 -11.93
N ALA A 122 6.96 -8.60 -11.80
CA ALA A 122 5.85 -9.52 -12.02
C ALA A 122 4.64 -9.17 -11.12
N TYR A 123 3.45 -9.16 -11.72
CA TYR A 123 2.32 -8.36 -11.24
C TYR A 123 1.86 -8.66 -9.81
N ASN A 124 1.55 -9.92 -9.49
CA ASN A 124 1.05 -10.36 -8.18
C ASN A 124 2.16 -10.89 -7.26
N HIS A 125 3.43 -10.63 -7.58
CA HIS A 125 4.56 -11.14 -6.80
C HIS A 125 4.54 -12.69 -6.62
N ALA A 126 4.10 -13.41 -7.66
CA ALA A 126 4.09 -14.87 -7.67
C ALA A 126 5.47 -15.44 -8.01
N VAL A 127 5.81 -16.61 -7.46
CA VAL A 127 7.06 -17.32 -7.78
C VAL A 127 6.98 -17.88 -9.19
N LEU A 128 7.46 -17.11 -10.19
CA LEU A 128 7.29 -17.42 -11.61
C LEU A 128 7.71 -18.83 -12.04
N PRO A 129 8.81 -19.42 -11.50
CA PRO A 129 9.19 -20.80 -11.82
C PRO A 129 8.14 -21.86 -11.44
N LEU A 130 7.26 -21.57 -10.47
CA LEU A 130 6.23 -22.50 -9.98
C LEU A 130 4.87 -22.35 -10.68
N LEU A 131 4.74 -21.37 -11.56
CA LEU A 131 3.54 -21.16 -12.37
C LEU A 131 3.59 -21.99 -13.66
N ASN A 132 2.41 -22.33 -14.18
CA ASN A 132 2.32 -22.83 -15.55
C ASN A 132 2.75 -21.74 -16.56
N SER A 133 2.98 -22.13 -17.82
CA SER A 133 3.49 -21.20 -18.83
C SER A 133 2.57 -20.01 -19.10
N ARG A 134 1.26 -20.22 -19.17
CA ARG A 134 0.27 -19.17 -19.45
C ARG A 134 0.24 -18.14 -18.33
N ASP A 135 0.19 -18.58 -17.08
CA ASP A 135 0.11 -17.69 -15.93
C ASP A 135 1.40 -16.92 -15.72
N ARG A 136 2.55 -17.57 -15.91
CA ARG A 136 3.84 -16.87 -15.91
C ARG A 136 3.88 -15.75 -16.95
N GLU A 137 3.39 -16.04 -18.16
CA GLU A 137 3.33 -15.06 -19.24
C GLU A 137 2.44 -13.87 -18.88
N THR A 138 1.24 -14.12 -18.35
CA THR A 138 0.32 -13.05 -17.92
C THR A 138 0.93 -12.20 -16.81
N GLN A 139 1.60 -12.81 -15.81
CA GLN A 139 2.27 -12.07 -14.74
C GLN A 139 3.35 -11.10 -15.26
N ILE A 140 4.07 -11.51 -16.31
CA ILE A 140 5.08 -10.68 -16.98
C ILE A 140 4.41 -9.56 -17.78
N ILE A 141 3.44 -9.90 -18.65
CA ILE A 141 2.73 -8.92 -19.48
C ILE A 141 2.05 -7.85 -18.63
N TRP A 142 1.34 -8.24 -17.57
CA TRP A 142 0.66 -7.32 -16.68
C TRP A 142 1.64 -6.41 -15.95
N GLY A 143 2.76 -6.96 -15.45
CA GLY A 143 3.82 -6.17 -14.82
C GLY A 143 4.45 -5.13 -15.75
N LEU A 144 4.66 -5.49 -17.02
CA LEU A 144 5.21 -4.57 -18.03
C LEU A 144 4.22 -3.50 -18.47
N LYS A 145 2.93 -3.86 -18.60
CA LYS A 145 1.86 -2.90 -18.93
C LYS A 145 1.61 -1.92 -17.79
N ASP A 146 1.54 -2.39 -16.55
CA ASP A 146 1.46 -1.52 -15.36
C ASP A 146 2.65 -0.55 -15.29
N PHE A 147 3.87 -1.06 -15.46
CA PHE A 147 5.06 -0.22 -15.51
C PHE A 147 4.98 0.87 -16.58
N SER A 148 4.61 0.48 -17.80
CA SER A 148 4.53 1.41 -18.94
C SER A 148 3.45 2.47 -18.74
N HIS A 149 2.32 2.09 -18.15
CA HIS A 149 1.22 3.00 -17.80
C HIS A 149 1.68 4.08 -16.81
N ARG A 150 2.44 3.69 -15.77
CA ARG A 150 2.84 4.61 -14.69
C ARG A 150 4.05 5.48 -15.04
N PHE A 151 5.09 4.87 -15.60
CA PHE A 151 6.37 5.55 -15.85
C PHE A 151 6.46 6.15 -17.25
N GLY A 152 5.51 5.85 -18.15
CA GLY A 152 5.45 6.43 -19.50
C GLY A 152 6.60 6.00 -20.43
N ARG A 153 7.27 4.89 -20.12
CA ARG A 153 8.37 4.31 -20.91
C ARG A 153 8.40 2.78 -20.78
N PRO A 154 9.00 2.05 -21.73
CA PRO A 154 9.22 0.62 -21.56
C PRO A 154 10.20 0.32 -20.42
N ALA A 155 10.03 -0.82 -19.77
CA ALA A 155 10.96 -1.33 -18.76
C ALA A 155 12.23 -1.89 -19.44
N ALA A 156 13.40 -1.66 -18.84
CA ALA A 156 14.64 -2.29 -19.30
C ALA A 156 14.85 -3.70 -18.71
N ALA A 157 14.22 -3.97 -17.57
CA ALA A 157 14.33 -5.19 -16.80
C ALA A 157 13.12 -5.36 -15.88
N MET A 158 12.98 -6.55 -15.31
CA MET A 158 11.94 -6.91 -14.36
C MET A 158 12.56 -7.52 -13.09
N TRP A 159 12.12 -7.05 -11.92
CA TRP A 159 12.34 -7.71 -10.65
C TRP A 159 11.52 -9.01 -10.61
N LEU A 160 12.22 -10.12 -10.46
CA LEU A 160 11.64 -11.43 -10.25
C LEU A 160 11.27 -11.56 -8.76
N PRO A 161 10.01 -11.88 -8.40
CA PRO A 161 9.63 -12.14 -7.02
C PRO A 161 10.57 -13.16 -6.39
N GLU A 162 11.16 -12.79 -5.26
CA GLU A 162 12.16 -13.61 -4.54
C GLU A 162 13.43 -13.92 -5.34
N THR A 163 13.71 -13.13 -6.39
CA THR A 163 14.69 -13.41 -7.45
C THR A 163 14.56 -14.83 -8.03
N ALA A 164 13.34 -15.38 -7.99
CA ALA A 164 13.09 -16.77 -8.35
C ALA A 164 13.19 -16.98 -9.86
N VAL A 165 14.05 -17.90 -10.30
CA VAL A 165 14.44 -18.03 -11.71
C VAL A 165 14.63 -19.46 -12.18
N ASN A 166 14.20 -19.72 -13.42
CA ASN A 166 14.55 -20.89 -14.24
C ASN A 166 14.65 -20.47 -15.73
N TYR A 167 15.13 -21.35 -16.60
CA TYR A 167 15.26 -21.00 -18.03
C TYR A 167 13.92 -20.64 -18.71
N PRO A 168 12.79 -21.32 -18.44
CA PRO A 168 11.49 -20.88 -18.96
C PRO A 168 11.11 -19.45 -18.57
N THR A 169 11.40 -19.02 -17.35
CA THR A 169 11.20 -17.64 -16.90
C THR A 169 12.11 -16.67 -17.66
N LEU A 170 13.40 -16.99 -17.78
CA LEU A 170 14.34 -16.13 -18.52
C LEU A 170 14.01 -16.03 -20.01
N ALA A 171 13.54 -17.13 -20.61
CA ALA A 171 13.08 -17.17 -22.00
C ALA A 171 11.91 -16.20 -22.21
N SER A 172 10.88 -16.27 -21.36
CA SER A 172 9.73 -15.35 -21.44
C SER A 172 10.16 -13.89 -21.25
N LEU A 173 11.03 -13.59 -20.28
CA LEU A 173 11.56 -12.23 -20.12
C LEU A 173 12.33 -11.72 -21.35
N ALA A 174 13.18 -12.57 -21.94
CA ALA A 174 13.93 -12.22 -23.14
C ALA A 174 13.00 -12.02 -24.36
N ASP A 175 11.96 -12.85 -24.49
CA ASP A 175 10.95 -12.73 -25.55
C ASP A 175 10.14 -11.42 -25.40
N HIS A 176 9.99 -10.90 -24.16
CA HIS A 176 9.43 -9.57 -23.84
C HIS A 176 10.44 -8.42 -23.84
N GLY A 177 11.66 -8.65 -24.35
CA GLY A 177 12.67 -7.59 -24.53
C GLY A 177 13.38 -7.13 -23.25
N MET A 178 13.27 -7.86 -22.14
CA MET A 178 14.01 -7.54 -20.93
C MET A 178 15.50 -7.80 -21.12
N ARG A 179 16.33 -6.81 -20.79
CA ARG A 179 17.77 -6.82 -21.08
C ARG A 179 18.57 -7.53 -19.99
N PHE A 180 18.13 -7.42 -18.74
CA PHE A 180 18.85 -8.01 -17.61
C PHE A 180 17.94 -8.44 -16.46
N VAL A 181 18.50 -9.22 -15.54
CA VAL A 181 17.92 -9.56 -14.23
C VAL A 181 18.93 -9.34 -13.11
N ILE A 182 18.43 -9.17 -11.89
CA ILE A 182 19.23 -9.08 -10.66
C ILE A 182 19.05 -10.39 -9.90
N LEU A 183 20.15 -11.07 -9.59
CA LEU A 183 20.15 -12.38 -8.92
C LEU A 183 21.13 -12.40 -7.74
N SER A 184 20.92 -13.35 -6.84
CA SER A 184 21.84 -13.64 -5.74
C SER A 184 23.10 -14.36 -6.24
N PRO A 185 24.30 -14.07 -5.69
CA PRO A 185 25.54 -14.67 -6.19
C PRO A 185 25.61 -16.19 -6.05
N TYR A 186 24.82 -16.82 -5.17
CA TYR A 186 24.73 -18.29 -5.10
C TYR A 186 23.91 -18.92 -6.24
N GLN A 187 23.16 -18.12 -7.00
CA GLN A 187 22.43 -18.59 -8.18
C GLN A 187 23.36 -18.73 -9.40
N ALA A 188 24.64 -18.33 -9.30
CA ALA A 188 25.67 -18.63 -10.29
C ALA A 188 26.27 -20.02 -10.04
N LYS A 189 26.33 -20.87 -11.07
CA LYS A 189 26.94 -22.21 -10.99
C LYS A 189 28.39 -22.21 -11.49
N ARG A 190 28.62 -21.62 -12.65
CA ARG A 190 29.94 -21.51 -13.28
C ARG A 190 30.00 -20.33 -14.24
N VAL A 191 31.21 -19.79 -14.43
CA VAL A 191 31.46 -18.67 -15.34
C VAL A 191 32.58 -18.98 -16.32
N ARG A 192 32.63 -18.26 -17.45
CA ARG A 192 33.76 -18.32 -18.39
C ARG A 192 33.89 -17.00 -19.18
N PRO A 193 35.06 -16.67 -19.74
CA PRO A 193 35.19 -15.54 -20.66
C PRO A 193 34.33 -15.72 -21.93
N LEU A 194 33.67 -14.65 -22.40
CA LEU A 194 32.96 -14.63 -23.68
C LEU A 194 33.92 -14.67 -24.88
N LYS A 195 35.11 -14.08 -24.72
CA LYS A 195 36.20 -14.04 -25.70
C LYS A 195 37.44 -14.75 -25.15
N GLY A 196 38.25 -15.37 -26.02
CA GLY A 196 39.47 -16.08 -25.62
C GLY A 196 39.20 -17.54 -25.22
N VAL A 197 39.96 -18.06 -24.24
CA VAL A 197 39.85 -19.44 -23.76
C VAL A 197 38.56 -19.60 -22.95
N ARG A 198 37.63 -20.42 -23.47
CA ARG A 198 36.26 -20.58 -22.96
C ARG A 198 36.10 -21.74 -21.97
N GLU A 199 37.05 -21.87 -21.05
CA GLU A 199 36.98 -22.87 -19.98
C GLU A 199 36.02 -22.42 -18.88
N TRP A 200 35.15 -23.34 -18.46
CA TRP A 200 34.23 -23.10 -17.37
C TRP A 200 34.92 -23.20 -16.02
N GLN A 201 34.69 -22.22 -15.17
CA GLN A 201 35.15 -22.18 -13.79
C GLN A 201 33.95 -22.26 -12.85
N LEU A 202 33.95 -23.25 -11.95
CA LEU A 202 32.94 -23.33 -10.90
C LEU A 202 33.09 -22.14 -9.95
N VAL A 203 31.98 -21.54 -9.57
CA VAL A 203 31.94 -20.39 -8.65
C VAL A 203 31.02 -20.69 -7.48
N GLN A 204 31.28 -20.00 -6.38
CA GLN A 204 30.44 -19.95 -5.20
C GLN A 204 30.14 -18.49 -4.89
N ALA A 205 29.18 -18.24 -4.00
CA ALA A 205 28.75 -16.88 -3.68
C ALA A 205 29.90 -15.95 -3.25
N HIS A 206 30.93 -16.48 -2.58
CA HIS A 206 32.08 -15.71 -2.11
C HIS A 206 33.26 -15.64 -3.10
N THR A 207 33.26 -16.43 -4.17
CA THR A 207 34.31 -16.41 -5.20
C THR A 207 33.89 -15.71 -6.49
N LEU A 208 32.58 -15.49 -6.67
CA LEU A 208 32.05 -14.77 -7.82
C LEU A 208 32.38 -13.27 -7.73
N ASP A 209 32.96 -12.73 -8.81
CA ASP A 209 33.19 -11.30 -8.95
C ASP A 209 31.85 -10.57 -9.21
N THR A 210 31.32 -9.93 -8.17
CA THR A 210 30.06 -9.17 -8.19
C THR A 210 30.21 -7.75 -8.74
N THR A 211 31.40 -7.36 -9.22
CA THR A 211 31.66 -6.00 -9.72
C THR A 211 31.49 -5.83 -11.23
N GLN A 212 30.93 -6.84 -11.91
CA GLN A 212 30.70 -6.87 -13.35
C GLN A 212 29.40 -7.59 -13.70
N THR A 213 28.90 -7.35 -14.91
CA THR A 213 27.74 -8.06 -15.46
C THR A 213 28.16 -9.32 -16.20
N TYR A 214 27.30 -10.35 -16.17
CA TYR A 214 27.48 -11.62 -16.86
C TYR A 214 26.42 -11.80 -17.94
N ARG A 215 26.71 -12.58 -18.99
CA ARG A 215 25.74 -13.00 -19.99
C ARG A 215 25.26 -14.41 -19.72
N CYS A 216 23.96 -14.62 -19.56
CA CYS A 216 23.37 -15.95 -19.48
C CYS A 216 22.73 -16.31 -20.83
N PHE A 217 23.28 -17.30 -21.53
CA PHE A 217 22.63 -17.85 -22.71
C PHE A 217 21.54 -18.83 -22.30
N ILE A 218 20.36 -18.64 -22.86
CA ILE A 218 19.18 -19.45 -22.59
C ILE A 218 19.24 -20.66 -23.53
N PRO A 219 19.23 -21.91 -23.00
CA PRO A 219 19.28 -23.09 -23.85
C PRO A 219 18.06 -23.14 -24.77
N ASP A 220 18.28 -23.06 -26.08
CA ASP A 220 17.25 -23.38 -27.05
C ASP A 220 17.12 -24.90 -27.11
N GLY A 221 15.94 -25.43 -26.75
CA GLY A 221 15.67 -26.88 -26.73
C GLY A 221 15.84 -27.60 -28.08
N LYS A 222 16.39 -26.94 -29.11
CA LYS A 222 16.61 -27.44 -30.48
C LYS A 222 18.00 -27.16 -31.09
N GLY A 223 18.93 -26.54 -30.35
CA GLY A 223 20.35 -26.53 -30.75
C GLY A 223 20.76 -25.75 -32.02
N GLU A 224 19.96 -24.82 -32.54
CA GLU A 224 20.38 -23.95 -33.65
C GLU A 224 21.26 -22.78 -33.19
N ALA A 225 22.30 -22.48 -33.98
CA ALA A 225 23.38 -21.57 -33.58
C ALA A 225 23.17 -20.09 -33.91
N SER A 226 22.14 -19.70 -34.69
CA SER A 226 22.09 -18.36 -35.28
C SER A 226 21.42 -17.27 -34.43
N ARG A 227 20.75 -17.61 -33.32
CA ARG A 227 20.27 -16.65 -32.31
C ARG A 227 20.26 -17.26 -30.91
N ARG A 228 21.42 -17.43 -30.28
CA ARG A 228 21.43 -17.80 -28.85
C ARG A 228 20.73 -16.70 -28.06
N ARG A 229 19.49 -16.96 -27.64
CA ARG A 229 18.76 -16.07 -26.73
C ARG A 229 19.58 -15.87 -25.47
N TYR A 230 19.62 -14.65 -24.96
CA TYR A 230 20.37 -14.36 -23.75
C TYR A 230 19.68 -13.29 -22.93
N ILE A 231 20.03 -13.27 -21.66
CA ILE A 231 19.73 -12.19 -20.74
C ILE A 231 20.97 -11.90 -19.92
N ASP A 232 21.26 -10.62 -19.70
CA ASP A 232 22.41 -10.24 -18.88
C ASP A 232 22.05 -10.32 -17.39
N VAL A 233 23.00 -10.61 -16.52
CA VAL A 233 22.76 -10.92 -15.10
C VAL A 233 23.69 -10.09 -14.24
N PHE A 234 23.10 -9.37 -13.29
CA PHE A 234 23.78 -8.67 -12.22
C PHE A 234 23.70 -9.49 -10.93
N PHE A 235 24.85 -9.85 -10.37
CA PHE A 235 24.93 -10.55 -9.09
C PHE A 235 25.31 -9.57 -7.99
N TYR A 236 24.36 -9.23 -7.11
CA TYR A 236 24.61 -8.24 -6.06
C TYR A 236 25.57 -8.78 -4.99
N ASN A 237 26.19 -7.86 -4.24
CA ASN A 237 27.02 -8.22 -3.11
C ASN A 237 26.17 -8.75 -1.95
N GLY A 238 26.12 -10.08 -1.82
CA GLY A 238 25.29 -10.77 -0.83
C GLY A 238 25.64 -10.46 0.63
N SER A 239 26.92 -10.30 0.96
CA SER A 239 27.32 -10.01 2.34
C SER A 239 26.95 -8.60 2.76
N VAL A 240 27.15 -7.60 1.88
CA VAL A 240 26.76 -6.22 2.19
C VAL A 240 25.24 -6.07 2.24
N ALA A 241 24.50 -6.75 1.35
CA ALA A 241 23.05 -6.78 1.41
C ALA A 241 22.54 -7.39 2.74
N ALA A 242 23.15 -8.48 3.22
CA ALA A 242 22.81 -9.07 4.51
C ALA A 242 23.13 -8.14 5.69
N ASP A 243 24.27 -7.43 5.66
CA ASP A 243 24.64 -6.47 6.69
C ASP A 243 23.66 -5.28 6.76
N ILE A 244 23.06 -4.89 5.62
CA ILE A 244 22.00 -3.86 5.56
C ILE A 244 20.70 -4.41 6.19
N SER A 245 20.25 -5.59 5.76
CA SER A 245 18.95 -6.15 6.19
C SER A 245 18.95 -6.62 7.64
N PHE A 246 20.03 -7.27 8.09
CA PHE A 246 20.07 -7.94 9.41
C PHE A 246 21.04 -7.29 10.39
N GLY A 247 21.98 -6.46 9.92
CA GLY A 247 22.95 -5.74 10.75
C GLY A 247 22.53 -4.32 11.16
N ASP A 248 23.54 -3.50 11.49
CA ASP A 248 23.42 -2.13 12.01
C ASP A 248 23.90 -1.05 11.02
N LEU A 249 24.21 -1.41 9.77
CA LEU A 249 24.85 -0.49 8.80
C LEU A 249 24.05 0.80 8.55
N LEU A 250 22.72 0.74 8.60
CA LEU A 250 21.85 1.89 8.38
C LEU A 250 21.83 2.88 9.56
N GLN A 251 22.54 2.62 10.66
CA GLN A 251 22.71 3.58 11.75
C GLN A 251 23.85 4.59 11.51
N ASP A 252 24.75 4.31 10.57
CA ASP A 252 25.90 5.17 10.26
C ASP A 252 26.19 5.22 8.75
N SER A 253 25.88 6.37 8.15
CA SER A 253 26.07 6.60 6.71
C SER A 253 27.54 6.47 6.25
N ASN A 254 28.54 6.81 7.08
CA ASN A 254 29.95 6.69 6.70
C ASN A 254 30.39 5.23 6.70
N ARG A 255 29.93 4.43 7.68
CA ARG A 255 30.14 2.97 7.70
C ARG A 255 29.47 2.31 6.50
N LEU A 256 28.22 2.68 6.20
CA LEU A 256 27.50 2.18 5.03
C LEU A 256 28.24 2.51 3.72
N ALA A 257 28.66 3.77 3.53
CA ALA A 257 29.40 4.16 2.33
C ALA A 257 30.73 3.41 2.19
N ALA A 258 31.47 3.21 3.29
CA ALA A 258 32.70 2.41 3.27
C ALA A 258 32.43 0.97 2.84
N ARG A 259 31.44 0.33 3.48
CA ARG A 259 31.08 -1.07 3.25
C ARG A 259 30.54 -1.32 1.84
N LEU A 260 29.77 -0.39 1.29
CA LEU A 260 29.31 -0.45 -0.11
C LEU A 260 30.47 -0.48 -1.11
N THR A 261 31.57 0.23 -0.81
CA THR A 261 32.72 0.38 -1.73
C THR A 261 33.86 -0.60 -1.47
N GLU A 262 33.72 -1.50 -0.51
CA GLU A 262 34.84 -2.33 -0.03
C GLU A 262 35.34 -3.35 -1.06
N ASN A 263 34.46 -3.85 -1.93
CA ASN A 263 34.85 -4.79 -3.00
C ASN A 263 35.44 -4.11 -4.24
N PHE A 264 35.58 -2.79 -4.24
CA PHE A 264 36.22 -2.05 -5.32
C PHE A 264 37.74 -2.30 -5.33
N THR A 265 38.30 -2.64 -6.49
CA THR A 265 39.75 -2.83 -6.65
C THR A 265 40.37 -1.65 -7.42
N PRO A 266 41.18 -0.79 -6.78
CA PRO A 266 41.84 0.32 -7.46
C PRO A 266 42.76 -0.14 -8.60
N GLY A 267 42.75 0.59 -9.72
CA GLY A 267 43.68 0.35 -10.84
C GLY A 267 43.27 -0.73 -11.85
N LEU A 268 42.15 -1.43 -11.66
CA LEU A 268 41.60 -2.31 -12.71
C LEU A 268 41.22 -1.47 -13.95
N ALA A 269 41.59 -1.98 -15.13
CA ALA A 269 41.39 -1.28 -16.40
C ALA A 269 39.92 -1.20 -16.87
N ARG A 270 39.00 -1.89 -16.18
CA ARG A 270 37.57 -1.93 -16.51
C ARG A 270 36.72 -1.14 -15.49
N PRO A 271 35.59 -0.55 -15.90
CA PRO A 271 34.59 -0.06 -14.96
C PRO A 271 34.14 -1.17 -13.98
N GLN A 272 33.91 -0.79 -12.73
CA GLN A 272 33.46 -1.68 -11.66
C GLN A 272 32.16 -1.15 -11.05
N LEU A 273 31.22 -2.06 -10.79
CA LEU A 273 29.95 -1.77 -10.16
C LEU A 273 29.89 -2.37 -8.74
N CYS A 274 29.89 -1.53 -7.73
CA CYS A 274 29.57 -1.95 -6.36
C CYS A 274 28.06 -1.89 -6.17
N HIS A 275 27.38 -3.03 -6.02
CA HIS A 275 25.92 -3.00 -5.90
C HIS A 275 25.32 -4.00 -4.91
N VAL A 276 24.16 -3.61 -4.38
CA VAL A 276 23.35 -4.37 -3.42
C VAL A 276 21.89 -4.39 -3.85
N ALA A 277 21.16 -5.43 -3.47
CA ALA A 277 19.72 -5.52 -3.60
C ALA A 277 19.13 -6.02 -2.27
N THR A 278 18.16 -5.30 -1.74
CA THR A 278 17.46 -5.62 -0.49
C THR A 278 15.98 -5.29 -0.61
N ASP A 279 15.17 -5.80 0.32
CA ASP A 279 13.83 -5.26 0.53
C ASP A 279 13.96 -3.76 0.83
N GLY A 280 13.15 -2.95 0.17
CA GLY A 280 13.17 -1.50 0.26
C GLY A 280 12.67 -1.01 1.61
N GLU A 281 11.83 -1.80 2.28
CA GLU A 281 11.32 -1.58 3.64
C GLU A 281 12.42 -1.53 4.70
N ASN A 282 13.66 -1.94 4.39
CA ASN A 282 14.83 -1.71 5.25
C ASN A 282 15.16 -0.23 5.42
N TYR A 283 14.86 0.62 4.43
CA TYR A 283 15.17 2.05 4.48
C TYR A 283 14.07 2.82 5.22
N GLY A 284 13.76 2.45 6.46
CA GLY A 284 12.78 3.13 7.32
C GLY A 284 11.95 2.19 8.20
N HIS A 285 11.22 1.25 7.62
CA HIS A 285 10.28 0.40 8.37
C HIS A 285 10.99 -0.68 9.21
N HIS A 286 11.85 -1.51 8.62
CA HIS A 286 12.60 -2.53 9.35
C HIS A 286 13.81 -1.96 10.09
N LYS A 287 14.34 -0.82 9.63
CA LYS A 287 15.40 -0.05 10.29
C LYS A 287 14.96 1.39 10.38
N GLU A 288 14.46 1.76 11.56
CA GLU A 288 14.02 3.13 11.85
C GLU A 288 15.11 4.13 11.46
N PHE A 289 14.73 5.18 10.73
CA PHE A 289 15.62 6.22 10.19
C PHE A 289 16.63 5.77 9.13
N GLY A 290 16.52 4.54 8.60
CA GLY A 290 17.40 4.04 7.55
C GLY A 290 17.37 4.88 6.26
N GLU A 291 16.26 5.54 5.96
CA GLU A 291 16.13 6.49 4.86
C GLU A 291 17.05 7.70 5.01
N LEU A 292 17.33 8.15 6.24
CA LEU A 292 18.19 9.32 6.50
C LEU A 292 19.66 8.97 6.25
N ALA A 293 20.08 7.77 6.70
CA ALA A 293 21.41 7.26 6.42
C ALA A 293 21.60 7.08 4.90
N LEU A 294 20.61 6.52 4.22
CA LEU A 294 20.61 6.40 2.77
C LEU A 294 20.72 7.78 2.09
N ALA A 295 19.95 8.77 2.53
CA ALA A 295 19.97 10.13 1.97
C ALA A 295 21.36 10.76 2.05
N HIS A 296 22.01 10.66 3.21
CA HIS A 296 23.37 11.16 3.39
C HIS A 296 24.39 10.38 2.56
N VAL A 297 24.25 9.05 2.45
CA VAL A 297 25.11 8.22 1.60
C VAL A 297 25.05 8.65 0.15
N VAL A 298 23.84 8.80 -0.40
CA VAL A 298 23.67 9.10 -1.82
C VAL A 298 24.01 10.55 -2.17
N ALA A 299 23.67 11.49 -1.29
CA ALA A 299 23.87 12.92 -1.57
C ALA A 299 25.30 13.39 -1.25
N GLN A 300 25.99 12.77 -0.29
CA GLN A 300 27.26 13.29 0.24
C GLN A 300 28.37 12.24 0.32
N ALA A 301 28.16 11.15 1.06
CA ALA A 301 29.27 10.27 1.46
C ALA A 301 29.94 9.54 0.26
N LEU A 302 29.16 9.03 -0.70
CA LEU A 302 29.70 8.37 -1.89
C LEU A 302 30.38 9.35 -2.86
N PRO A 303 29.76 10.49 -3.23
CA PRO A 303 30.43 11.51 -4.04
C PRO A 303 31.76 12.01 -3.44
N GLN A 304 31.81 12.25 -2.13
CA GLN A 304 33.04 12.69 -1.44
C GLN A 304 34.16 11.64 -1.49
N ARG A 305 33.81 10.35 -1.64
CA ARG A 305 34.75 9.24 -1.83
C ARG A 305 35.16 9.01 -3.29
N GLY A 306 34.64 9.80 -4.24
CA GLY A 306 34.95 9.69 -5.66
C GLY A 306 34.16 8.61 -6.42
N PHE A 307 33.06 8.11 -5.84
CA PHE A 307 32.16 7.14 -6.47
C PHE A 307 30.96 7.85 -7.11
N SER A 308 30.51 7.33 -8.26
CA SER A 308 29.31 7.84 -8.95
C SER A 308 28.13 6.89 -8.76
N LEU A 309 26.99 7.44 -8.36
CA LEU A 309 25.72 6.71 -8.36
C LEU A 309 25.19 6.59 -9.79
N THR A 310 24.78 5.38 -10.15
CA THR A 310 24.21 5.06 -11.47
C THR A 310 23.00 4.13 -11.31
N ASN A 311 22.50 3.56 -12.41
CA ASN A 311 21.57 2.44 -12.41
C ASN A 311 22.08 1.29 -13.30
N TYR A 312 21.43 0.13 -13.18
CA TYR A 312 21.83 -1.08 -13.89
C TYR A 312 21.85 -0.92 -15.42
N ALA A 313 20.86 -0.23 -15.99
CA ALA A 313 20.77 -0.05 -17.43
C ALA A 313 21.88 0.85 -17.99
N ALA A 314 22.16 1.97 -17.31
CA ALA A 314 23.25 2.87 -17.68
C ALA A 314 24.62 2.21 -17.49
N PHE A 315 24.81 1.42 -16.42
CA PHE A 315 26.04 0.65 -16.25
C PHE A 315 26.21 -0.45 -17.31
N LEU A 316 25.14 -1.15 -17.69
CA LEU A 316 25.18 -2.17 -18.73
C LEU A 316 25.60 -1.60 -20.10
N GLU A 317 25.15 -0.38 -20.41
CA GLU A 317 25.57 0.33 -21.63
C GLU A 317 27.04 0.77 -21.55
N LEU A 318 27.47 1.27 -20.40
CA LEU A 318 28.86 1.67 -20.17
C LEU A 318 29.85 0.49 -20.21
N ALA A 319 29.47 -0.65 -19.63
CA ALA A 319 30.33 -1.81 -19.44
C ALA A 319 29.60 -3.12 -19.80
N PRO A 320 29.51 -3.47 -21.09
CA PRO A 320 28.90 -4.72 -21.53
C PRO A 320 29.60 -5.96 -20.96
N PRO A 321 28.87 -7.07 -20.73
CA PRO A 321 29.42 -8.27 -20.10
C PRO A 321 30.60 -8.83 -20.90
N GLN A 322 31.66 -9.20 -20.18
CA GLN A 322 32.82 -9.91 -20.73
C GLN A 322 32.84 -11.40 -20.36
N MET A 323 31.95 -11.79 -19.45
CA MET A 323 31.85 -13.14 -18.90
C MET A 323 30.47 -13.74 -19.22
N GLU A 324 30.45 -15.04 -19.45
CA GLU A 324 29.27 -15.88 -19.55
C GLU A 324 29.02 -16.56 -18.20
N VAL A 325 27.75 -16.76 -17.84
CA VAL A 325 27.35 -17.50 -16.64
C VAL A 325 26.36 -18.62 -16.99
N GLU A 326 26.57 -19.79 -16.37
CA GLU A 326 25.53 -20.82 -16.24
C GLU A 326 24.92 -20.72 -14.84
N LEU A 327 23.59 -20.72 -14.75
CA LEU A 327 22.88 -20.57 -13.49
C LEU A 327 22.67 -21.90 -12.78
N TYR A 328 22.61 -21.85 -11.46
CA TYR A 328 22.07 -22.91 -10.62
C TYR A 328 20.54 -22.79 -10.58
N LEU A 329 19.83 -23.82 -11.05
CA LEU A 329 18.37 -23.81 -11.19
C LEU A 329 17.65 -24.72 -10.18
N GLY A 330 18.26 -24.95 -9.02
CA GLY A 330 17.68 -25.82 -7.99
C GLY A 330 17.62 -27.30 -8.40
N LEU A 331 16.90 -28.08 -7.60
CA LEU A 331 16.65 -29.50 -7.84
C LEU A 331 15.83 -29.68 -9.13
N GLU A 332 16.30 -30.57 -10.00
CA GLU A 332 15.62 -30.94 -11.27
C GLU A 332 15.29 -29.76 -12.20
N GLY A 333 15.92 -28.59 -12.01
CA GLY A 333 15.66 -27.40 -12.80
C GLY A 333 14.38 -26.64 -12.46
N ALA A 334 13.74 -26.96 -11.31
CA ALA A 334 12.50 -26.31 -10.86
C ALA A 334 12.67 -24.80 -10.60
N GLY A 335 13.89 -24.35 -10.32
CA GLY A 335 14.26 -22.96 -10.13
C GLY A 335 15.07 -22.73 -8.86
N SER A 336 15.82 -21.63 -8.83
CA SER A 336 16.47 -21.08 -7.63
C SER A 336 15.82 -19.76 -7.21
N SER A 337 16.07 -19.29 -5.99
CA SER A 337 15.61 -17.98 -5.46
C SER A 337 16.75 -17.34 -4.67
N TRP A 338 16.53 -16.18 -4.02
CA TRP A 338 17.50 -15.56 -3.09
C TRP A 338 17.27 -15.93 -1.61
N SER A 339 16.07 -16.41 -1.25
CA SER A 339 15.62 -16.53 0.14
C SER A 339 15.39 -17.99 0.56
N CYS A 340 15.76 -18.96 -0.29
CA CYS A 340 15.70 -20.39 0.02
C CYS A 340 16.91 -21.15 -0.55
N ALA A 341 17.68 -21.77 0.34
CA ALA A 341 18.81 -22.63 -0.03
C ALA A 341 18.39 -23.86 -0.86
N HIS A 342 17.12 -24.25 -0.77
CA HIS A 342 16.53 -25.38 -1.50
C HIS A 342 15.84 -24.94 -2.81
N GLY A 343 16.29 -23.82 -3.39
CA GLY A 343 15.78 -23.30 -4.65
C GLY A 343 14.44 -22.60 -4.48
N VAL A 344 13.35 -23.18 -5.00
CA VAL A 344 11.98 -22.67 -4.86
C VAL A 344 11.12 -23.51 -3.88
N GLY A 345 11.74 -24.43 -3.13
CA GLY A 345 11.06 -25.34 -2.20
C GLY A 345 10.19 -24.63 -1.16
N ARG A 346 10.61 -23.45 -0.66
CA ARG A 346 9.87 -22.66 0.35
C ARG A 346 8.41 -22.41 -0.03
N TRP A 347 8.08 -22.31 -1.32
CA TRP A 347 6.72 -21.97 -1.78
C TRP A 347 5.93 -23.16 -2.33
N LYS A 348 6.44 -24.39 -2.18
CA LYS A 348 5.74 -25.60 -2.64
C LYS A 348 5.80 -26.78 -1.67
N GLU A 349 6.77 -26.84 -0.75
CA GLU A 349 6.98 -28.01 0.09
C GLU A 349 7.60 -27.69 1.46
N ASP A 350 7.65 -28.70 2.32
CA ASP A 350 8.37 -28.65 3.59
C ASP A 350 9.87 -28.87 3.38
N CYS A 351 10.55 -27.86 2.84
CA CYS A 351 12.00 -27.87 2.64
C CYS A 351 12.79 -27.55 3.92
N GLY A 352 12.13 -27.49 5.09
CA GLY A 352 12.76 -27.12 6.37
C GLY A 352 13.01 -25.61 6.56
N CYS A 353 12.83 -24.77 5.53
CA CYS A 353 12.88 -23.32 5.69
C CYS A 353 11.64 -22.81 6.42
N ALA A 354 11.83 -22.23 7.61
CA ALA A 354 10.79 -21.59 8.41
C ALA A 354 11.11 -20.10 8.64
N THR A 355 10.07 -19.28 8.79
CA THR A 355 10.16 -17.87 9.14
C THR A 355 9.14 -17.58 10.24
N GLY A 356 9.62 -17.33 11.45
CA GLY A 356 8.77 -17.20 12.65
C GLY A 356 8.28 -18.55 13.19
N GLY A 357 7.55 -18.51 14.30
CA GLY A 357 7.00 -19.68 14.97
C GLY A 357 8.00 -20.43 15.89
N PRO A 358 7.50 -21.26 16.82
CA PRO A 358 8.32 -22.16 17.63
C PRO A 358 9.09 -23.20 16.80
N PRO A 359 10.25 -23.70 17.28
CA PRO A 359 11.06 -24.70 16.57
C PRO A 359 10.37 -26.03 16.25
N ILE A 360 9.27 -26.35 16.95
CA ILE A 360 8.49 -27.58 16.75
C ILE A 360 7.52 -27.50 15.54
N TRP A 361 7.32 -26.32 14.97
CA TRP A 361 6.44 -26.13 13.82
C TRP A 361 7.08 -26.66 12.54
N ASN A 362 6.23 -27.07 11.59
CA ASN A 362 6.65 -27.62 10.30
C ASN A 362 5.82 -27.05 9.15
N GLN A 363 6.34 -27.18 7.92
CA GLN A 363 5.75 -26.52 6.75
C GLN A 363 5.06 -27.51 5.81
N ARG A 364 4.66 -28.68 6.33
CA ARG A 364 3.99 -29.75 5.56
C ARG A 364 2.68 -29.32 4.93
N TRP A 365 2.05 -28.27 5.44
CA TRP A 365 0.82 -27.68 4.90
C TRP A 365 1.00 -27.02 3.52
N ARG A 366 2.23 -26.63 3.14
CA ARG A 366 2.52 -25.91 1.89
C ARG A 366 2.20 -26.72 0.63
N ALA A 367 2.58 -28.00 0.62
CA ALA A 367 2.34 -28.92 -0.49
C ALA A 367 0.84 -29.16 -0.76
N PRO A 368 0.01 -29.60 0.22
CA PRO A 368 -1.41 -29.79 -0.01
C PRO A 368 -2.15 -28.48 -0.35
N LEU A 369 -1.69 -27.33 0.16
CA LEU A 369 -2.24 -26.03 -0.25
C LEU A 369 -1.96 -25.76 -1.74
N LYS A 370 -0.70 -25.95 -2.18
CA LYS A 370 -0.31 -25.76 -3.59
C LYS A 370 -1.06 -26.73 -4.51
N GLU A 371 -1.20 -28.00 -4.11
CA GLU A 371 -1.98 -28.99 -4.85
C GLU A 371 -3.46 -28.60 -4.99
N ALA A 372 -4.08 -28.08 -3.93
CA ALA A 372 -5.47 -27.60 -3.96
C ALA A 372 -5.65 -26.42 -4.93
N PHE A 373 -4.69 -25.50 -4.96
CA PHE A 373 -4.68 -24.37 -5.90
C PHE A 373 -4.44 -24.81 -7.34
N ASP A 374 -3.51 -25.73 -7.59
CA ASP A 374 -3.24 -26.23 -8.95
C ASP A 374 -4.45 -26.97 -9.52
N LEU A 375 -5.15 -27.76 -8.69
CA LEU A 375 -6.40 -28.40 -9.09
C LEU A 375 -7.48 -27.36 -9.42
N LEU A 376 -7.65 -26.35 -8.57
CA LEU A 376 -8.64 -25.30 -8.79
C LEU A 376 -8.32 -24.52 -10.07
N ASN A 377 -7.09 -24.05 -10.22
CA ASN A 377 -6.64 -23.30 -11.39
C ASN A 377 -6.85 -24.09 -12.69
N GLY A 378 -6.48 -25.39 -12.71
CA GLY A 378 -6.71 -26.24 -13.87
C GLY A 378 -8.18 -26.36 -14.28
N LYS A 379 -9.10 -26.45 -13.30
CA LYS A 379 -10.54 -26.47 -13.56
C LYS A 379 -11.06 -25.13 -14.07
N LEU A 380 -10.67 -24.02 -13.43
CA LEU A 380 -11.10 -22.69 -13.82
C LEU A 380 -10.57 -22.31 -15.22
N ALA A 381 -9.35 -22.69 -15.55
CA ALA A 381 -8.79 -22.50 -16.88
C ALA A 381 -9.60 -23.21 -17.97
N GLY A 382 -10.08 -24.43 -17.70
CA GLY A 382 -10.97 -25.16 -18.62
C GLY A 382 -12.33 -24.48 -18.81
N ILE A 383 -12.90 -23.95 -17.71
CA ILE A 383 -14.15 -23.16 -17.76
C ILE A 383 -13.91 -21.86 -18.56
N PHE A 384 -12.80 -21.17 -18.30
CA PHE A 384 -12.46 -19.92 -18.96
C PHE A 384 -12.29 -20.08 -20.47
N GLU A 385 -11.61 -21.15 -20.91
CA GLU A 385 -11.43 -21.45 -22.33
C GLU A 385 -12.80 -21.77 -23.00
N ALA A 386 -13.57 -22.69 -22.43
CA ALA A 386 -14.84 -23.13 -23.01
C ALA A 386 -15.92 -22.04 -23.04
N GLU A 387 -16.05 -21.26 -21.97
CA GLU A 387 -17.08 -20.22 -21.86
C GLU A 387 -16.61 -18.88 -22.43
N GLY A 388 -15.31 -18.58 -22.33
CA GLY A 388 -14.71 -17.36 -22.85
C GLY A 388 -14.78 -17.28 -24.37
N GLU A 389 -14.75 -18.42 -25.07
CA GLU A 389 -14.92 -18.49 -26.53
C GLU A 389 -16.23 -17.88 -27.02
N LYS A 390 -17.26 -17.74 -26.17
CA LYS A 390 -18.53 -17.07 -26.52
C LYS A 390 -18.38 -15.56 -26.62
N TYR A 391 -17.44 -14.99 -25.87
CA TYR A 391 -17.30 -13.54 -25.68
C TYR A 391 -16.04 -12.98 -26.32
N PHE A 392 -14.93 -13.72 -26.37
CA PHE A 392 -13.64 -13.20 -26.83
C PHE A 392 -13.24 -13.78 -28.18
N LEU A 393 -12.45 -13.01 -28.95
CA LEU A 393 -11.81 -13.50 -30.17
C LEU A 393 -10.78 -14.59 -29.83
N ASP A 394 -9.98 -14.33 -28.81
CA ASP A 394 -9.05 -15.26 -28.17
C ASP A 394 -9.14 -15.04 -26.64
N PRO A 395 -9.70 -16.00 -25.87
CA PRO A 395 -9.86 -15.85 -24.43
C PRO A 395 -8.53 -15.57 -23.70
N TRP A 396 -7.44 -16.21 -24.10
CA TRP A 396 -6.15 -16.06 -23.43
C TRP A 396 -5.47 -14.75 -23.79
N ALA A 397 -5.60 -14.28 -25.03
CA ALA A 397 -5.15 -12.93 -25.41
C ALA A 397 -5.96 -11.86 -24.67
N ALA A 398 -7.29 -12.02 -24.58
CA ALA A 398 -8.14 -11.14 -23.80
C ALA A 398 -7.72 -11.11 -22.31
N ARG A 399 -7.46 -12.27 -21.69
CA ARG A 399 -6.92 -12.34 -20.32
C ARG A 399 -5.63 -11.52 -20.18
N ASN A 400 -4.69 -11.64 -21.12
CA ASN A 400 -3.46 -10.86 -21.12
C ASN A 400 -3.70 -9.35 -21.30
N ALA A 401 -4.69 -8.97 -22.11
CA ALA A 401 -5.09 -7.58 -22.32
C ALA A 401 -5.87 -6.98 -21.14
N TYR A 402 -6.43 -7.81 -20.25
CA TYR A 402 -7.35 -7.37 -19.19
C TYR A 402 -6.73 -6.41 -18.17
N ILE A 403 -5.40 -6.37 -18.06
CA ILE A 403 -4.68 -5.37 -17.26
C ILE A 403 -5.08 -3.93 -17.63
N GLU A 404 -5.44 -3.65 -18.89
CA GLU A 404 -5.92 -2.33 -19.30
C GLU A 404 -7.21 -1.94 -18.59
N VAL A 405 -8.13 -2.88 -18.40
CA VAL A 405 -9.36 -2.67 -17.63
C VAL A 405 -9.07 -2.58 -16.14
N ILE A 406 -8.11 -3.35 -15.62
CA ILE A 406 -7.71 -3.27 -14.20
C ILE A 406 -7.13 -1.87 -13.88
N LEU A 407 -6.34 -1.31 -14.81
CA LEU A 407 -5.76 0.03 -14.69
C LEU A 407 -6.80 1.15 -14.87
N ASP A 408 -7.77 0.98 -15.78
CA ASP A 408 -8.88 1.92 -15.96
C ASP A 408 -10.22 1.19 -16.16
N ARG A 409 -11.06 1.24 -15.12
CA ARG A 409 -12.42 0.68 -15.12
C ARG A 409 -13.50 1.66 -15.58
N SER A 410 -13.12 2.79 -16.18
CA SER A 410 -14.09 3.75 -16.71
C SER A 410 -14.96 3.09 -17.79
N PRO A 411 -16.25 3.46 -17.90
CA PRO A 411 -17.14 2.88 -18.91
C PRO A 411 -16.59 3.01 -20.35
N GLY A 412 -15.89 4.10 -20.64
CA GLY A 412 -15.25 4.34 -21.94
C GLY A 412 -14.11 3.35 -22.22
N ALA A 413 -13.20 3.18 -21.27
CA ALA A 413 -12.07 2.25 -21.41
C ALA A 413 -12.55 0.79 -21.56
N VAL A 414 -13.56 0.39 -20.79
CA VAL A 414 -14.14 -0.96 -20.89
C VAL A 414 -14.80 -1.18 -22.26
N ALA A 415 -15.56 -0.20 -22.76
CA ALA A 415 -16.18 -0.29 -24.08
C ALA A 415 -15.14 -0.39 -25.21
N GLU A 416 -14.08 0.43 -25.15
CA GLU A 416 -12.97 0.38 -26.10
C GLU A 416 -12.26 -0.98 -26.07
N TRP A 417 -12.00 -1.51 -24.87
CA TRP A 417 -11.38 -2.83 -24.69
C TRP A 417 -12.23 -3.95 -25.31
N PHE A 418 -13.55 -3.97 -25.04
CA PHE A 418 -14.46 -4.95 -25.63
C PHE A 418 -14.57 -4.83 -27.15
N SER A 419 -14.44 -3.62 -27.71
CA SER A 419 -14.46 -3.42 -29.16
C SER A 419 -13.27 -4.11 -29.86
N ARG A 420 -12.17 -4.32 -29.14
CA ARG A 420 -10.94 -4.92 -29.67
C ARG A 420 -10.81 -6.41 -29.33
N GLU A 421 -11.07 -6.79 -28.09
CA GLU A 421 -10.87 -8.16 -27.60
C GLU A 421 -12.15 -9.02 -27.69
N GLY A 422 -13.32 -8.38 -27.73
CA GLY A 422 -14.61 -9.03 -27.78
C GLY A 422 -15.00 -9.50 -29.19
N ARG A 423 -15.91 -10.47 -29.26
CA ARG A 423 -16.47 -10.91 -30.55
C ARG A 423 -17.34 -9.82 -31.19
N PRO A 424 -17.39 -9.77 -32.54
CA PRO A 424 -18.31 -8.87 -33.23
C PRO A 424 -19.77 -9.13 -32.83
N GLY A 425 -20.51 -8.06 -32.54
CA GLY A 425 -21.94 -8.12 -32.24
C GLY A 425 -22.31 -8.41 -30.79
N LEU A 426 -21.34 -8.44 -29.85
CA LEU A 426 -21.65 -8.49 -28.43
C LEU A 426 -22.53 -7.32 -28.00
N LYS A 427 -23.56 -7.63 -27.22
CA LYS A 427 -24.39 -6.64 -26.52
C LYS A 427 -23.75 -6.31 -25.18
N GLU A 428 -24.07 -5.16 -24.61
CA GLU A 428 -23.64 -4.80 -23.24
C GLU A 428 -24.07 -5.86 -22.20
N SER A 429 -25.20 -6.55 -22.43
CA SER A 429 -25.63 -7.66 -21.58
C SER A 429 -24.65 -8.82 -21.52
N ASP A 430 -23.85 -9.01 -22.57
CA ASP A 430 -22.86 -10.08 -22.69
C ASP A 430 -21.55 -9.71 -21.96
N TRP A 431 -21.36 -8.44 -21.59
CA TRP A 431 -20.15 -8.00 -20.89
C TRP A 431 -20.09 -8.50 -19.46
N VAL A 432 -21.24 -8.64 -18.79
CA VAL A 432 -21.28 -9.12 -17.40
C VAL A 432 -20.68 -10.53 -17.24
N PRO A 433 -21.15 -11.57 -17.98
CA PRO A 433 -20.53 -12.88 -17.90
C PRO A 433 -19.07 -12.87 -18.39
N ALA A 434 -18.73 -12.09 -19.41
CA ALA A 434 -17.35 -11.95 -19.89
C ALA A 434 -16.41 -11.37 -18.81
N LEU A 435 -16.82 -10.30 -18.13
CA LEU A 435 -16.07 -9.70 -17.02
C LEU A 435 -15.95 -10.65 -15.83
N LYS A 436 -16.99 -11.42 -15.52
CA LYS A 436 -16.92 -12.45 -14.46
C LYS A 436 -15.87 -13.52 -14.76
N LEU A 437 -15.75 -13.97 -16.01
CA LEU A 437 -14.72 -14.91 -16.44
C LEU A 437 -13.30 -14.31 -16.31
N LEU A 438 -13.11 -13.05 -16.66
CA LEU A 438 -11.81 -12.37 -16.54
C LEU A 438 -11.42 -12.14 -15.07
N GLU A 439 -12.38 -11.76 -14.22
CA GLU A 439 -12.16 -11.62 -12.78
C GLU A 439 -11.91 -12.97 -12.09
N MET A 440 -12.56 -14.05 -12.55
CA MET A 440 -12.27 -15.42 -12.10
C MET A 440 -10.78 -15.76 -12.32
N GLU A 441 -10.28 -15.50 -13.53
CA GLU A 441 -8.86 -15.70 -13.87
C GLU A 441 -7.93 -14.76 -13.08
N ARG A 442 -8.31 -13.49 -12.87
CA ARG A 442 -7.54 -12.57 -12.03
C ARG A 442 -7.34 -13.13 -10.62
N HIS A 443 -8.39 -13.66 -10.00
CA HIS A 443 -8.30 -14.25 -8.67
C HIS A 443 -7.56 -15.60 -8.66
N ALA A 444 -7.66 -16.39 -9.73
CA ALA A 444 -6.83 -17.59 -9.92
C ALA A 444 -5.33 -17.24 -9.99
N LEU A 445 -4.96 -16.07 -10.50
CA LEU A 445 -3.59 -15.57 -10.47
C LEU A 445 -3.19 -15.02 -9.09
N LEU A 446 -4.09 -14.32 -8.40
CA LEU A 446 -3.82 -13.71 -7.08
C LEU A 446 -3.58 -14.74 -5.97
N MET A 447 -4.22 -15.91 -6.03
CA MET A 447 -4.03 -16.96 -5.02
C MET A 447 -2.60 -17.54 -5.00
N TYR A 448 -1.78 -17.28 -6.02
CA TYR A 448 -0.36 -17.69 -6.07
C TYR A 448 0.63 -16.63 -5.56
N THR A 449 0.15 -15.57 -4.90
CA THR A 449 1.03 -14.57 -4.29
C THR A 449 2.00 -15.23 -3.29
N SER A 450 3.30 -14.98 -3.43
CA SER A 450 4.34 -15.73 -2.71
C SER A 450 4.22 -15.67 -1.18
N CYS A 451 3.73 -14.55 -0.63
CA CYS A 451 3.59 -14.33 0.81
C CYS A 451 2.71 -15.38 1.50
N GLY A 452 1.74 -15.95 0.79
CA GLY A 452 0.85 -17.01 1.31
C GLY A 452 1.56 -18.32 1.68
N TRP A 453 2.84 -18.48 1.33
CA TRP A 453 3.67 -19.63 1.74
C TRP A 453 4.87 -19.24 2.60
N PHE A 454 5.19 -17.95 2.73
CA PHE A 454 6.50 -17.54 3.27
C PHE A 454 6.63 -17.79 4.78
N PHE A 455 5.57 -17.54 5.54
CA PHE A 455 5.54 -17.61 7.01
C PHE A 455 5.27 -19.02 7.55
N ALA A 456 5.27 -19.11 8.88
CA ALA A 456 5.33 -20.37 9.60
C ALA A 456 4.03 -21.20 9.56
N ASP A 457 2.86 -20.57 9.39
CA ASP A 457 1.59 -21.28 9.59
C ASP A 457 0.49 -21.03 8.55
N LEU A 458 -0.34 -22.05 8.34
CA LEU A 458 -1.51 -22.04 7.47
C LEU A 458 -2.58 -21.02 7.91
N ALA A 459 -2.72 -20.75 9.21
CA ALA A 459 -3.68 -19.79 9.75
C ALA A 459 -3.14 -18.35 9.78
N GLY A 460 -1.94 -18.11 9.24
CA GLY A 460 -1.34 -16.79 9.11
C GLY A 460 -2.12 -15.87 8.18
N LEU A 461 -1.97 -14.56 8.39
CA LEU A 461 -2.71 -13.51 7.68
C LEU A 461 -2.59 -13.64 6.15
N GLU A 462 -1.37 -13.82 5.65
CA GLU A 462 -1.06 -13.90 4.22
C GLU A 462 -1.65 -15.16 3.59
N THR A 463 -1.58 -16.30 4.29
CA THR A 463 -2.17 -17.56 3.82
C THR A 463 -3.69 -17.47 3.79
N MET A 464 -4.31 -16.82 4.77
CA MET A 464 -5.75 -16.58 4.76
C MET A 464 -6.17 -15.67 3.60
N GLN A 465 -5.33 -14.69 3.24
CA GLN A 465 -5.61 -13.78 2.12
C GLN A 465 -5.62 -14.52 0.78
N VAL A 466 -4.65 -15.39 0.49
CA VAL A 466 -4.67 -16.19 -0.75
C VAL A 466 -5.84 -17.18 -0.80
N LEU A 467 -6.31 -17.67 0.35
CA LEU A 467 -7.54 -18.46 0.44
C LEU A 467 -8.80 -17.64 0.14
N LYS A 468 -8.85 -16.35 0.49
CA LYS A 468 -9.94 -15.45 0.07
C LYS A 468 -9.97 -15.32 -1.46
N TYR A 469 -8.81 -15.16 -2.11
CA TYR A 469 -8.73 -15.13 -3.58
C TYR A 469 -9.22 -16.44 -4.21
N ALA A 470 -8.81 -17.59 -3.68
CA ALA A 470 -9.31 -18.89 -4.14
C ALA A 470 -10.84 -19.02 -3.97
N ALA A 471 -11.39 -18.54 -2.84
CA ALA A 471 -12.83 -18.53 -2.60
C ALA A 471 -13.59 -17.63 -3.59
N ARG A 472 -13.02 -16.48 -3.94
CA ARG A 472 -13.61 -15.58 -4.94
C ARG A 472 -13.57 -16.20 -6.34
N ALA A 473 -12.47 -16.84 -6.71
CA ALA A 473 -12.35 -17.56 -7.97
C ALA A 473 -13.36 -18.71 -8.07
N LEU A 474 -13.54 -19.48 -7.00
CA LEU A 474 -14.58 -20.52 -6.88
C LEU A 474 -15.99 -19.94 -7.06
N GLN A 475 -16.30 -18.84 -6.37
CA GLN A 475 -17.62 -18.20 -6.44
C GLN A 475 -17.94 -17.75 -7.87
N LEU A 476 -16.99 -17.10 -8.55
CA LEU A 476 -17.18 -16.65 -9.92
C LEU A 476 -17.27 -17.81 -10.92
N GLY A 477 -16.43 -18.83 -10.77
CA GLY A 477 -16.45 -20.01 -11.65
C GLY A 477 -17.71 -20.85 -11.53
N GLN A 478 -18.35 -20.88 -10.36
CA GLN A 478 -19.57 -21.65 -10.13
C GLN A 478 -20.75 -21.17 -10.99
N ASP A 479 -20.77 -19.90 -11.41
CA ASP A 479 -21.81 -19.35 -12.30
C ASP A 479 -21.81 -20.00 -13.70
N PHE A 480 -20.72 -20.67 -14.07
CA PHE A 480 -20.46 -21.19 -15.42
C PHE A 480 -20.44 -22.71 -15.52
N THR A 481 -20.71 -23.41 -14.41
CA THR A 481 -20.77 -24.87 -14.40
C THR A 481 -21.83 -25.38 -13.43
N PRO A 482 -22.59 -26.42 -13.78
CA PRO A 482 -23.48 -27.09 -12.84
C PRO A 482 -22.71 -27.94 -11.82
N ASP A 483 -21.45 -28.29 -12.10
CA ASP A 483 -20.65 -29.13 -11.21
C ASP A 483 -20.19 -28.32 -9.99
N PRO A 484 -20.37 -28.84 -8.76
CA PRO A 484 -19.95 -28.12 -7.57
C PRO A 484 -18.42 -28.08 -7.47
N LEU A 485 -17.84 -26.88 -7.55
CA LEU A 485 -16.39 -26.69 -7.52
C LEU A 485 -15.80 -26.79 -6.10
N GLU A 486 -16.51 -26.26 -5.11
CA GLU A 486 -16.06 -26.15 -3.72
C GLU A 486 -15.72 -27.51 -3.06
N PRO A 487 -16.52 -28.57 -3.16
CA PRO A 487 -16.24 -29.84 -2.48
C PRO A 487 -14.90 -30.46 -2.88
N GLY A 488 -14.57 -30.45 -4.17
CA GLY A 488 -13.30 -30.99 -4.66
C GLY A 488 -12.10 -30.19 -4.15
N PHE A 489 -12.22 -28.85 -4.11
CA PHE A 489 -11.19 -27.98 -3.55
C PHE A 489 -10.98 -28.25 -2.04
N LEU A 490 -12.07 -28.33 -1.26
CA LEU A 490 -11.99 -28.56 0.18
C LEU A 490 -11.43 -29.94 0.54
N HIS A 491 -11.64 -30.95 -0.29
CA HIS A 491 -11.06 -32.29 -0.08
C HIS A 491 -9.52 -32.26 -0.09
N HIS A 492 -8.91 -31.53 -1.03
CA HIS A 492 -7.45 -31.37 -1.06
C HIS A 492 -6.97 -30.46 0.08
N LEU A 493 -7.69 -29.38 0.34
CA LEU A 493 -7.34 -28.41 1.38
C LEU A 493 -7.40 -29.00 2.80
N GLU A 494 -8.20 -30.05 3.02
CA GLU A 494 -8.27 -30.78 4.29
C GLU A 494 -6.94 -31.42 4.71
N ARG A 495 -6.06 -31.73 3.74
CA ARG A 495 -4.72 -32.28 3.99
C ARG A 495 -3.72 -31.23 4.49
N ALA A 496 -4.00 -29.94 4.29
CA ALA A 496 -3.20 -28.87 4.86
C ALA A 496 -3.58 -28.71 6.34
N VAL A 497 -2.63 -28.93 7.24
CA VAL A 497 -2.87 -28.88 8.70
C VAL A 497 -2.08 -27.72 9.29
N SER A 498 -2.75 -26.86 10.04
CA SER A 498 -2.10 -25.77 10.78
C SER A 498 -1.27 -26.34 11.93
N ASN A 499 -0.16 -25.67 12.23
CA ASN A 499 0.63 -25.89 13.43
C ASN A 499 -0.12 -25.47 14.71
N LEU A 500 -1.23 -24.74 14.60
CA LEU A 500 -2.13 -24.39 15.69
C LEU A 500 -3.26 -25.43 15.79
N PRO A 501 -3.32 -26.24 16.86
CA PRO A 501 -4.34 -27.29 17.00
C PRO A 501 -5.77 -26.76 16.91
N GLU A 502 -6.04 -25.58 17.47
CA GLU A 502 -7.35 -24.92 17.46
C GLU A 502 -7.78 -24.41 16.08
N ALA A 503 -6.83 -24.15 15.19
CA ALA A 503 -7.09 -23.76 13.80
C ALA A 503 -7.48 -24.98 12.94
N GLY A 504 -6.92 -26.15 13.23
CA GLY A 504 -7.26 -27.40 12.57
C GLY A 504 -6.69 -27.52 11.15
N THR A 505 -7.55 -27.83 10.19
CA THR A 505 -7.15 -28.07 8.79
C THR A 505 -7.51 -26.87 7.91
N GLY A 506 -6.97 -26.80 6.70
CA GLY A 506 -7.31 -25.76 5.75
C GLY A 506 -8.80 -25.73 5.41
N LYS A 507 -9.48 -26.89 5.38
CA LYS A 507 -10.94 -26.99 5.26
C LYS A 507 -11.67 -26.35 6.45
N HIS A 508 -11.22 -26.63 7.68
CA HIS A 508 -11.79 -26.00 8.87
C HIS A 508 -11.60 -24.47 8.85
N LEU A 509 -10.41 -24.00 8.48
CA LEU A 509 -10.09 -22.58 8.33
C LEU A 509 -10.96 -21.92 7.26
N TYR A 510 -11.08 -22.52 6.08
CA TYR A 510 -11.93 -22.01 5.01
C TYR A 510 -13.39 -21.87 5.48
N GLN A 511 -13.95 -22.91 6.09
CA GLN A 511 -15.34 -22.92 6.53
C GLN A 511 -15.63 -21.92 7.65
N ARG A 512 -14.69 -21.71 8.58
CA ARG A 512 -14.88 -20.84 9.76
C ARG A 512 -14.48 -19.39 9.51
N ARG A 513 -13.45 -19.14 8.69
CA ARG A 513 -12.83 -17.82 8.53
C ARG A 513 -12.97 -17.22 7.13
N ILE A 514 -13.27 -18.02 6.10
CA ILE A 514 -13.43 -17.50 4.73
C ILE A 514 -14.89 -17.49 4.30
N LYS A 515 -15.56 -18.64 4.39
CA LYS A 515 -16.96 -18.79 3.94
C LYS A 515 -17.93 -17.77 4.55
N PRO A 516 -17.85 -17.41 5.85
CA PRO A 516 -18.72 -16.38 6.43
C PRO A 516 -18.46 -14.97 5.89
N HIS A 517 -17.28 -14.71 5.34
CA HIS A 517 -16.89 -13.40 4.79
C HIS A 517 -17.15 -13.26 3.29
N ILE A 518 -17.61 -14.32 2.60
CA ILE A 518 -18.05 -14.23 1.21
C ILE A 518 -19.18 -13.21 1.12
N VAL A 519 -19.02 -12.23 0.22
CA VAL A 519 -20.00 -11.17 0.01
C VAL A 519 -20.86 -11.50 -1.20
N ASP A 520 -22.16 -11.34 -1.02
CA ASP A 520 -23.17 -11.43 -2.05
C ASP A 520 -23.98 -10.12 -2.10
N PHE A 521 -24.76 -9.95 -3.16
CA PHE A 521 -25.65 -8.79 -3.32
C PHE A 521 -26.59 -8.56 -2.11
N PRO A 522 -27.20 -9.60 -1.50
CA PRO A 522 -27.94 -9.45 -0.25
C PRO A 522 -27.16 -8.85 0.92
N LYS A 523 -25.90 -9.22 1.14
CA LYS A 523 -25.07 -8.59 2.20
C LYS A 523 -24.82 -7.11 1.93
N VAL A 524 -24.57 -6.73 0.68
CA VAL A 524 -24.43 -5.32 0.29
C VAL A 524 -25.75 -4.56 0.50
N ALA A 525 -26.90 -5.18 0.25
CA ALA A 525 -28.21 -4.58 0.54
C ALA A 525 -28.45 -4.44 2.05
N ASN A 526 -28.05 -5.43 2.85
CA ASN A 526 -28.10 -5.38 4.31
C ASN A 526 -27.23 -4.26 4.87
N GLN A 527 -26.02 -4.12 4.36
CA GLN A 527 -25.13 -3.01 4.65
C GLN A 527 -25.82 -1.66 4.39
N TRP A 528 -26.34 -1.49 3.17
CA TRP A 528 -26.99 -0.25 2.76
C TRP A 528 -28.18 0.11 3.66
N VAL A 529 -29.07 -0.85 3.94
CA VAL A 529 -30.30 -0.57 4.71
C VAL A 529 -30.01 -0.24 6.17
N ILE A 530 -29.01 -0.88 6.79
CA ILE A 530 -28.63 -0.57 8.17
C ILE A 530 -28.02 0.83 8.25
N CYS A 531 -27.12 1.18 7.34
CA CYS A 531 -26.59 2.54 7.24
C CYS A 531 -27.72 3.57 7.02
N TRP A 532 -28.75 3.22 6.23
CA TRP A 532 -29.87 4.10 5.92
C TRP A 532 -30.77 4.35 7.13
N LEU A 533 -31.09 3.29 7.88
CA LEU A 533 -31.89 3.37 9.09
C LEU A 533 -31.17 4.10 10.22
N LYS A 534 -29.86 3.92 10.33
CA LYS A 534 -29.01 4.59 11.33
C LYS A 534 -28.94 6.11 11.11
N GLY A 535 -28.90 6.55 9.85
CA GLY A 535 -28.75 7.98 9.52
C GLY A 535 -29.97 8.81 9.95
N ARG A 536 -29.75 9.86 10.77
CA ARG A 536 -30.82 10.75 11.24
C ARG A 536 -31.63 11.38 10.10
N GLU A 537 -30.94 11.85 9.06
CA GLU A 537 -31.56 12.41 7.86
C GLU A 537 -31.89 11.34 6.80
N ARG A 538 -31.59 10.06 7.09
CA ARG A 538 -31.78 8.94 6.18
C ARG A 538 -31.08 9.14 4.82
N HIS A 539 -29.97 9.86 4.83
CA HIS A 539 -29.03 9.93 3.73
C HIS A 539 -28.08 8.73 3.79
N CYS A 540 -27.97 8.01 2.68
CA CYS A 540 -27.07 6.88 2.54
C CYS A 540 -26.14 7.11 1.36
N PRO A 541 -24.93 6.52 1.36
CA PRO A 541 -24.01 6.73 0.26
C PRO A 541 -24.57 6.07 -1.00
N ALA A 542 -24.46 6.77 -2.13
CA ALA A 542 -24.76 6.23 -3.45
C ALA A 542 -23.78 5.11 -3.87
N ARG A 543 -22.70 4.92 -3.09
CA ARG A 543 -21.68 3.90 -3.31
C ARG A 543 -21.32 3.20 -2.00
N ILE A 544 -21.23 1.88 -2.05
CA ILE A 544 -20.67 1.04 -0.99
C ILE A 544 -19.45 0.36 -1.60
N TYR A 545 -18.25 0.82 -1.25
CA TYR A 545 -17.00 0.44 -1.93
C TYR A 545 -17.16 0.60 -3.46
N HIS A 546 -16.92 -0.46 -4.25
CA HIS A 546 -17.12 -0.42 -5.70
C HIS A 546 -18.58 -0.63 -6.15
N TYR A 547 -19.53 -0.91 -5.25
CA TYR A 547 -20.94 -1.09 -5.62
C TYR A 547 -21.67 0.24 -5.68
N GLN A 548 -22.38 0.50 -6.77
CA GLN A 548 -23.32 1.60 -6.86
C GLN A 548 -24.69 1.17 -6.35
N ALA A 549 -25.28 1.99 -5.47
CA ALA A 549 -26.57 1.74 -4.83
C ALA A 549 -27.59 2.80 -5.23
N GLU A 550 -28.68 2.37 -5.86
CA GLU A 550 -29.79 3.19 -6.34
C GLU A 550 -31.09 2.77 -5.64
N PRO A 551 -31.56 3.50 -4.61
CA PRO A 551 -32.85 3.21 -4.00
C PRO A 551 -33.97 3.54 -4.98
N LEU A 552 -34.81 2.55 -5.31
CA LEU A 552 -35.94 2.70 -6.23
C LEU A 552 -37.21 3.13 -5.49
N GLU A 553 -37.44 2.53 -4.33
CA GLU A 553 -38.46 2.96 -3.37
C GLU A 553 -38.06 2.50 -1.98
N SER A 554 -38.31 3.31 -0.96
CA SER A 554 -38.07 2.94 0.43
C SER A 554 -39.12 3.57 1.32
N THR A 555 -39.55 2.83 2.34
CA THR A 555 -40.54 3.31 3.32
C THR A 555 -40.24 2.68 4.65
N VAL A 556 -40.46 3.44 5.70
CA VAL A 556 -40.25 3.00 7.08
C VAL A 556 -41.39 3.51 7.94
N LYS A 557 -41.85 2.66 8.85
CA LYS A 557 -42.86 2.99 9.86
C LYS A 557 -42.41 2.50 11.23
N THR A 558 -42.86 3.20 12.25
CA THR A 558 -42.53 2.90 13.65
C THR A 558 -43.83 2.59 14.40
N GLN A 559 -43.83 1.53 15.20
CA GLN A 559 -44.90 1.17 16.11
C GLN A 559 -44.29 0.83 17.47
N GLY A 560 -44.47 1.71 18.47
CA GLY A 560 -43.78 1.59 19.75
C GLY A 560 -42.25 1.69 19.57
N SER A 561 -41.50 0.71 20.11
CA SER A 561 -40.05 0.60 19.95
C SER A 561 -39.61 -0.14 18.68
N LEU A 562 -40.55 -0.67 17.90
CA LEU A 562 -40.28 -1.44 16.68
C LEU A 562 -40.28 -0.51 15.46
N GLU A 563 -39.21 -0.53 14.69
CA GLU A 563 -39.17 0.15 13.39
C GLU A 563 -39.08 -0.90 12.27
N PHE A 564 -39.92 -0.75 11.25
CA PHE A 564 -39.96 -1.65 10.10
C PHE A 564 -39.78 -0.88 8.81
N ALA A 565 -38.80 -1.30 8.03
CA ALA A 565 -38.41 -0.72 6.76
C ALA A 565 -38.63 -1.73 5.62
N ALA A 566 -39.20 -1.26 4.52
CA ALA A 566 -39.35 -2.05 3.31
C ALA A 566 -39.05 -1.19 2.07
N GLY A 567 -38.26 -1.73 1.16
CA GLY A 567 -37.88 -1.02 -0.07
C GLY A 567 -37.36 -1.92 -1.17
N ARG A 568 -37.12 -1.31 -2.34
CA ARG A 568 -36.38 -1.90 -3.45
C ARG A 568 -35.11 -1.11 -3.71
N LEU A 569 -34.01 -1.83 -3.85
CA LEU A 569 -32.68 -1.31 -4.07
C LEU A 569 -32.11 -1.93 -5.34
N ARG A 570 -31.60 -1.11 -6.25
CA ARG A 570 -30.80 -1.58 -7.36
C ARG A 570 -29.33 -1.43 -7.00
N LEU A 571 -28.60 -2.53 -7.07
CA LEU A 571 -27.16 -2.60 -6.86
C LEU A 571 -26.47 -2.92 -8.18
N THR A 572 -25.41 -2.17 -8.51
CA THR A 572 -24.57 -2.41 -9.67
C THR A 572 -23.11 -2.57 -9.23
N SER A 573 -22.47 -3.69 -9.59
CA SER A 573 -21.05 -3.92 -9.32
C SER A 573 -20.17 -3.04 -10.23
N GLY A 574 -19.30 -2.21 -9.65
CA GLY A 574 -18.30 -1.45 -10.43
C GLY A 574 -17.19 -2.30 -11.07
N ILE A 575 -17.11 -3.60 -10.75
CA ILE A 575 -16.08 -4.51 -11.27
C ILE A 575 -16.62 -5.36 -12.43
N THR A 576 -17.76 -6.02 -12.21
CA THR A 576 -18.38 -6.94 -13.18
C THR A 576 -19.54 -6.32 -13.97
N GLN A 577 -19.94 -5.09 -13.61
CA GLN A 577 -21.14 -4.41 -14.13
C GLN A 577 -22.45 -5.16 -13.89
N GLU A 578 -22.42 -6.24 -13.10
CA GLU A 578 -23.61 -7.00 -12.75
C GLU A 578 -24.59 -6.12 -11.97
N ARG A 579 -25.83 -6.12 -12.44
CA ARG A 579 -26.94 -5.38 -11.83
C ARG A 579 -27.96 -6.34 -11.24
N ARG A 580 -28.38 -6.06 -10.01
CA ARG A 580 -29.45 -6.78 -9.30
C ARG A 580 -30.41 -5.79 -8.67
N GLU A 581 -31.71 -6.02 -8.89
CA GLU A 581 -32.77 -5.37 -8.12
C GLU A 581 -33.22 -6.30 -7.00
N LEU A 582 -33.21 -5.76 -5.78
CA LEU A 582 -33.47 -6.51 -4.56
C LEU A 582 -34.58 -5.81 -3.77
N ALA A 583 -35.52 -6.59 -3.26
CA ALA A 583 -36.44 -6.12 -2.24
C ALA A 583 -35.84 -6.41 -0.86
N PHE A 584 -35.87 -5.44 0.05
CA PHE A 584 -35.47 -5.61 1.44
C PHE A 584 -36.64 -5.37 2.39
N PHE A 585 -36.61 -6.11 3.50
CA PHE A 585 -37.55 -6.00 4.61
C PHE A 585 -36.75 -6.08 5.91
N THR A 586 -36.60 -4.95 6.59
CA THR A 586 -35.73 -4.80 7.75
C THR A 586 -36.53 -4.43 8.97
N VAL A 587 -36.41 -5.24 10.03
CA VAL A 587 -36.95 -4.94 11.35
C VAL A 587 -35.81 -4.49 12.25
N TYR A 588 -35.95 -3.31 12.86
CA TYR A 588 -35.07 -2.80 13.90
C TYR A 588 -35.76 -2.94 15.26
N LEU A 589 -35.11 -3.67 16.15
CA LEU A 589 -35.61 -4.05 17.47
C LEU A 589 -35.02 -3.21 18.62
N GLY A 590 -34.15 -2.24 18.30
CA GLY A 590 -33.41 -1.44 19.28
C GLY A 590 -31.91 -1.76 19.36
N SER A 591 -31.12 -0.79 19.80
CA SER A 591 -29.65 -0.87 19.91
C SER A 591 -28.98 -1.27 18.58
N TYR A 592 -28.42 -2.49 18.48
CA TYR A 592 -27.77 -3.01 17.28
C TYR A 592 -28.57 -4.16 16.61
N LEU A 593 -29.80 -4.43 17.08
CA LEU A 593 -30.58 -5.58 16.64
C LEU A 593 -31.37 -5.27 15.36
N TYR A 594 -30.73 -5.48 14.22
CA TYR A 594 -31.33 -5.44 12.89
C TYR A 594 -31.56 -6.84 12.34
N ARG A 595 -32.72 -7.07 11.72
CA ARG A 595 -33.02 -8.27 10.94
C ARG A 595 -33.47 -7.87 9.54
N THR A 596 -32.59 -8.05 8.57
CA THR A 596 -32.87 -7.76 7.16
C THR A 596 -33.11 -9.04 6.40
N GLN A 597 -34.28 -9.16 5.77
CA GLN A 597 -34.54 -10.18 4.77
C GLN A 597 -34.49 -9.57 3.38
N VAL A 598 -33.76 -10.22 2.48
CA VAL A 598 -33.55 -9.74 1.10
C VAL A 598 -34.09 -10.77 0.13
N GLN A 599 -34.87 -10.31 -0.85
CA GLN A 599 -35.41 -11.13 -1.93
C GLN A 599 -34.92 -10.61 -3.27
N ALA A 600 -34.40 -11.52 -4.10
CA ALA A 600 -34.17 -11.26 -5.51
C ALA A 600 -35.44 -11.55 -6.32
N ASN A 601 -35.56 -10.95 -7.50
CA ASN A 601 -36.58 -11.27 -8.51
C ASN A 601 -38.04 -11.02 -8.09
N LEU A 602 -38.30 -10.20 -7.07
CA LEU A 602 -39.64 -9.79 -6.69
C LEU A 602 -40.14 -8.69 -7.64
N SER A 603 -41.28 -8.88 -8.32
CA SER A 603 -41.83 -7.83 -9.18
C SER A 603 -42.25 -6.61 -8.36
N ALA A 604 -42.29 -5.43 -8.98
CA ALA A 604 -42.74 -4.20 -8.31
C ALA A 604 -44.16 -4.32 -7.73
N GLN A 605 -45.03 -5.13 -8.35
CA GLN A 605 -46.38 -5.33 -7.87
C GLN A 605 -46.43 -6.29 -6.68
N GLU A 606 -45.74 -7.44 -6.76
CA GLU A 606 -45.64 -8.37 -5.63
C GLU A 606 -44.99 -7.71 -4.42
N PHE A 607 -43.94 -6.91 -4.64
CA PHE A 607 -43.32 -6.09 -3.60
C PHE A 607 -44.33 -5.18 -2.92
N ARG A 608 -45.10 -4.39 -3.69
CA ARG A 608 -46.06 -3.44 -3.12
C ARG A 608 -47.18 -4.16 -2.34
N THR A 609 -47.65 -5.30 -2.82
CA THR A 609 -48.63 -6.13 -2.11
C THR A 609 -48.07 -6.63 -0.77
N LEU A 610 -46.88 -7.24 -0.80
CA LEU A 610 -46.24 -7.77 0.41
C LEU A 610 -45.88 -6.65 1.39
N LYS A 611 -45.36 -5.53 0.90
CA LYS A 611 -45.08 -4.32 1.68
C LYS A 611 -46.33 -3.85 2.43
N GLN A 612 -47.47 -3.72 1.73
CA GLN A 612 -48.73 -3.29 2.35
C GLN A 612 -49.21 -4.29 3.42
N GLU A 613 -49.12 -5.58 3.13
CA GLU A 613 -49.48 -6.63 4.08
C GLU A 613 -48.63 -6.59 5.34
N LEU A 614 -47.30 -6.48 5.21
CA LEU A 614 -46.37 -6.43 6.35
C LEU A 614 -46.53 -5.13 7.16
N PHE A 615 -46.79 -3.99 6.50
CA PHE A 615 -47.11 -2.76 7.23
C PHE A 615 -48.45 -2.82 7.97
N ARG A 616 -49.45 -3.55 7.47
CA ARG A 616 -50.69 -3.80 8.23
C ARG A 616 -50.41 -4.70 9.43
N ALA A 617 -49.58 -5.73 9.28
CA ALA A 617 -49.16 -6.58 10.40
C ALA A 617 -48.44 -5.77 11.49
N LEU A 618 -47.55 -4.83 11.11
CA LEU A 618 -46.91 -3.90 12.06
C LEU A 618 -47.94 -3.09 12.86
N GLU A 619 -49.00 -2.60 12.21
CA GLU A 619 -50.01 -1.75 12.84
C GLU A 619 -51.01 -2.54 13.71
N GLN A 620 -51.38 -3.75 13.29
CA GLN A 620 -52.46 -4.54 13.90
C GLN A 620 -51.97 -5.61 14.87
N THR A 621 -50.86 -6.27 14.57
CA THR A 621 -50.31 -7.43 15.28
C THR A 621 -48.77 -7.40 15.26
N PRO A 622 -48.13 -6.37 15.85
CA PRO A 622 -46.68 -6.17 15.75
C PRO A 622 -45.85 -7.37 16.25
N GLU A 623 -46.36 -8.13 17.22
CA GLU A 623 -45.76 -9.37 17.73
C GLU A 623 -45.60 -10.47 16.67
N ASP A 624 -46.47 -10.48 15.67
CA ASP A 624 -46.48 -11.48 14.59
C ASP A 624 -45.66 -11.04 13.37
N LEU A 625 -45.12 -9.82 13.34
CA LEU A 625 -44.42 -9.29 12.16
C LEU A 625 -43.24 -10.17 11.74
N ILE A 626 -42.34 -10.51 12.67
CA ILE A 626 -41.15 -11.32 12.36
C ILE A 626 -41.52 -12.74 11.91
N PRO A 627 -42.38 -13.51 12.63
CA PRO A 627 -42.87 -14.80 12.14
C PRO A 627 -43.55 -14.71 10.77
N HIS A 628 -44.30 -13.64 10.52
CA HIS A 628 -45.01 -13.45 9.25
C HIS A 628 -44.05 -13.16 8.09
N ILE A 629 -43.03 -12.33 8.32
CA ILE A 629 -41.93 -12.10 7.37
C ILE A 629 -41.22 -13.43 7.06
N ALA A 630 -40.86 -14.21 8.09
CA ALA A 630 -40.19 -15.51 7.89
C ALA A 630 -41.05 -16.53 7.12
N ARG A 631 -42.36 -16.55 7.34
CA ARG A 631 -43.29 -17.42 6.59
C ARG A 631 -43.37 -17.04 5.11
N ARG A 632 -43.31 -15.74 4.80
CA ARG A 632 -43.49 -15.22 3.44
C ARG A 632 -42.21 -15.19 2.62
N LEU A 633 -41.07 -15.00 3.27
CA LEU A 633 -39.78 -14.76 2.61
C LEU A 633 -38.71 -15.81 2.96
N GLY A 634 -39.00 -16.71 3.91
CA GLY A 634 -38.08 -17.72 4.41
C GLY A 634 -37.35 -17.29 5.68
N GLU A 635 -36.60 -18.23 6.26
CA GLU A 635 -35.94 -18.03 7.56
C GLU A 635 -34.58 -17.34 7.46
N LYS A 636 -34.03 -17.18 6.25
CA LYS A 636 -32.71 -16.54 6.06
C LYS A 636 -32.83 -15.03 6.26
N TYR A 637 -32.03 -14.49 7.18
CA TYR A 637 -31.90 -13.05 7.41
C TYR A 637 -30.43 -12.66 7.61
N TYR A 638 -30.18 -11.37 7.45
CA TYR A 638 -28.89 -10.72 7.64
C TYR A 638 -28.97 -9.75 8.82
N THR A 639 -27.84 -9.54 9.48
CA THR A 639 -27.72 -8.71 10.70
C THR A 639 -26.52 -7.78 10.63
N VAL A 640 -26.23 -7.05 11.70
CA VAL A 640 -24.96 -6.32 11.86
C VAL A 640 -23.74 -7.25 11.74
N HIS A 641 -23.88 -8.55 12.06
CA HIS A 641 -22.78 -9.51 11.87
C HIS A 641 -22.39 -9.71 10.40
N ASP A 642 -23.30 -9.45 9.47
CA ASP A 642 -23.12 -9.61 8.02
C ASP A 642 -22.67 -8.34 7.29
N MET A 643 -22.51 -7.24 8.02
CA MET A 643 -21.93 -5.99 7.51
C MET A 643 -20.43 -6.13 7.25
N PHE A 644 -19.81 -5.09 6.70
CA PHE A 644 -18.35 -5.00 6.58
C PHE A 644 -17.72 -4.48 7.89
N LEU A 645 -16.41 -4.70 8.09
CA LEU A 645 -15.77 -4.50 9.39
C LEU A 645 -15.80 -3.04 9.83
N GLU A 646 -15.50 -2.13 8.92
CA GLU A 646 -15.40 -0.69 9.12
C GLU A 646 -16.77 -0.13 9.56
N GLU A 647 -17.82 -0.43 8.80
CA GLU A 647 -19.14 0.10 9.13
C GLU A 647 -19.78 -0.59 10.33
N LYS A 648 -19.40 -1.83 10.67
CA LYS A 648 -19.74 -2.40 11.99
C LYS A 648 -19.17 -1.54 13.09
N HIS A 649 -17.90 -1.18 13.00
CA HIS A 649 -17.25 -0.34 14.00
C HIS A 649 -17.98 1.01 14.12
N GLU A 650 -18.30 1.65 13.00
CA GLU A 650 -19.09 2.90 13.00
C GLU A 650 -20.48 2.73 13.62
N VAL A 651 -21.18 1.60 13.38
CA VAL A 651 -22.48 1.34 14.02
C VAL A 651 -22.35 1.34 15.55
N PHE A 652 -21.33 0.69 16.09
CA PHE A 652 -21.12 0.66 17.54
C PHE A 652 -20.65 1.99 18.11
N GLU A 653 -19.78 2.72 17.42
CA GLU A 653 -19.35 4.06 17.85
C GLU A 653 -20.52 5.04 17.95
N ASP A 654 -21.41 5.09 16.96
CA ASP A 654 -22.59 5.98 17.01
C ASP A 654 -23.57 5.60 18.13
N LEU A 655 -23.71 4.31 18.43
CA LEU A 655 -24.53 3.86 19.58
C LEU A 655 -23.94 4.31 20.92
N LEU A 656 -22.62 4.49 20.98
CA LEU A 656 -21.92 4.96 22.17
C LEU A 656 -21.85 6.49 22.28
N GLU A 657 -22.14 7.23 21.20
CA GLU A 657 -21.98 8.68 21.14
C GLU A 657 -22.76 9.41 22.24
N HIS A 658 -24.03 9.07 22.43
CA HIS A 658 -24.86 9.71 23.46
C HIS A 658 -24.30 9.48 24.88
N TYR A 659 -23.89 8.25 25.18
CA TYR A 659 -23.27 7.92 26.47
C TYR A 659 -21.93 8.66 26.65
N ARG A 660 -21.18 8.85 25.56
CA ARG A 660 -19.94 9.62 25.57
C ARG A 660 -20.20 11.09 25.86
N GLU A 661 -21.19 11.71 25.20
CA GLU A 661 -21.58 13.11 25.45
C GLU A 661 -22.00 13.32 26.91
N GLU A 662 -22.85 12.45 27.46
CA GLU A 662 -23.26 12.52 28.86
C GLU A 662 -22.08 12.36 29.82
N ALA A 663 -21.20 11.39 29.55
CA ALA A 663 -20.00 11.19 30.36
C ALA A 663 -19.06 12.40 30.31
N LEU A 664 -18.83 12.99 29.14
CA LEU A 664 -17.99 14.19 28.97
C LEU A 664 -18.59 15.42 29.67
N ALA A 665 -19.92 15.59 29.61
CA ALA A 665 -20.61 16.66 30.32
C ALA A 665 -20.47 16.52 31.84
N ALA A 666 -20.62 15.31 32.37
CA ALA A 666 -20.41 15.01 33.78
C ALA A 666 -18.95 15.23 34.21
N ILE A 667 -17.99 14.79 33.39
CA ILE A 667 -16.55 15.02 33.61
C ILE A 667 -16.23 16.52 33.70
N THR A 668 -16.74 17.29 32.74
CA THR A 668 -16.55 18.74 32.66
C THR A 668 -17.14 19.44 33.88
N HIS A 669 -18.39 19.12 34.22
CA HIS A 669 -19.07 19.70 35.38
C HIS A 669 -18.32 19.44 36.68
N ASN A 670 -17.91 18.18 36.92
CA ASN A 670 -17.21 17.79 38.14
C ASN A 670 -15.83 18.46 38.26
N PHE A 671 -15.12 18.66 37.14
CA PHE A 671 -13.87 19.40 37.16
C PHE A 671 -14.09 20.89 37.47
N GLU A 672 -15.04 21.53 36.78
CA GLU A 672 -15.34 22.95 36.93
C GLU A 672 -15.79 23.32 38.35
N ASP A 673 -16.61 22.48 38.99
CA ASP A 673 -17.06 22.66 40.37
C ASP A 673 -15.88 22.56 41.37
N ALA A 674 -15.01 21.56 41.20
CA ALA A 674 -13.83 21.38 42.05
C ALA A 674 -12.69 22.37 41.73
N ARG A 675 -12.72 23.04 40.58
CA ARG A 675 -11.61 23.84 40.03
C ARG A 675 -11.01 24.85 41.02
N PRO A 676 -11.78 25.66 41.77
CA PRO A 676 -11.20 26.62 42.71
C PRO A 676 -10.38 25.95 43.83
N LEU A 677 -10.87 24.83 44.34
CA LEU A 677 -10.18 24.06 45.39
C LEU A 677 -8.91 23.40 44.85
N LEU A 678 -8.96 22.83 43.63
CA LEU A 678 -7.80 22.21 43.00
C LEU A 678 -6.68 23.25 42.75
N LYS A 679 -7.04 24.48 42.35
CA LYS A 679 -6.07 25.59 42.22
C LYS A 679 -5.46 25.99 43.56
N ALA A 680 -6.26 26.04 44.63
CA ALA A 680 -5.75 26.29 45.97
C ALA A 680 -4.77 25.19 46.42
N MET A 681 -5.11 23.91 46.21
CA MET A 681 -4.22 22.78 46.53
C MET A 681 -2.86 22.89 45.83
N VAL A 682 -2.85 23.18 44.53
CA VAL A 682 -1.63 23.35 43.74
C VAL A 682 -0.80 24.53 44.26
N THR A 683 -1.46 25.64 44.64
CA THR A 683 -0.79 26.83 45.20
C THR A 683 -0.09 26.50 46.53
N GLU A 684 -0.68 25.62 47.34
CA GLU A 684 -0.09 25.10 48.58
C GLU A 684 0.96 23.97 48.35
N GLY A 685 1.32 23.69 47.09
CA GLY A 685 2.30 22.67 46.74
C GLY A 685 1.80 21.22 46.90
N LEU A 686 0.48 21.01 47.00
CA LEU A 686 -0.11 19.68 47.14
C LEU A 686 -0.38 19.04 45.77
N PRO A 687 -0.17 17.72 45.62
CA PRO A 687 -0.44 17.03 44.36
C PRO A 687 -1.94 16.86 44.12
N LEU A 688 -2.36 17.00 42.86
CA LEU A 688 -3.74 16.72 42.45
C LEU A 688 -4.06 15.22 42.52
N PRO A 689 -5.22 14.83 43.09
CA PRO A 689 -5.68 13.44 43.06
C PRO A 689 -5.85 12.93 41.62
N ARG A 690 -5.57 11.64 41.38
CA ARG A 690 -5.60 11.02 40.04
C ARG A 690 -6.92 11.25 39.28
N LEU A 691 -8.05 11.16 39.97
CA LEU A 691 -9.37 11.40 39.38
C LEU A 691 -9.45 12.83 38.81
N TYR A 692 -9.23 13.85 39.63
CA TYR A 692 -9.32 15.25 39.22
C TYR A 692 -8.25 15.68 38.21
N ARG A 693 -7.07 15.04 38.25
CA ARG A 693 -6.08 15.17 37.18
C ARG A 693 -6.66 14.72 35.84
N SER A 694 -7.26 13.52 35.81
CA SER A 694 -7.85 12.96 34.58
C SER A 694 -9.04 13.82 34.09
N LEU A 695 -9.91 14.27 35.00
CA LEU A 695 -11.03 15.15 34.65
C LEU A 695 -10.54 16.49 34.07
N GLY A 696 -9.51 17.08 34.66
CA GLY A 696 -8.91 18.33 34.19
C GLY A 696 -8.22 18.18 32.84
N GLU A 697 -7.46 17.10 32.63
CA GLU A 697 -6.85 16.79 31.34
C GLU A 697 -7.92 16.67 30.24
N ILE A 698 -8.99 15.90 30.47
CA ILE A 698 -10.09 15.76 29.49
C ILE A 698 -10.76 17.11 29.23
N THR A 699 -11.13 17.85 30.29
CA THR A 699 -11.89 19.11 30.18
C THR A 699 -11.10 20.19 29.46
N LEU A 700 -9.82 20.40 29.84
CA LEU A 700 -8.99 21.43 29.22
C LEU A 700 -8.61 21.07 27.77
N ASN A 701 -8.43 19.78 27.45
CA ASN A 701 -8.22 19.37 26.05
C ASN A 701 -9.45 19.65 25.17
N LEU A 702 -10.66 19.36 25.66
CA LEU A 702 -11.90 19.69 24.93
C LEU A 702 -12.02 21.20 24.69
N ARG A 703 -11.81 22.01 25.73
CA ARG A 703 -11.86 23.48 25.63
C ARG A 703 -10.81 24.01 24.66
N LEU A 704 -9.59 23.46 24.69
CA LEU A 704 -8.53 23.82 23.75
C LEU A 704 -8.94 23.51 22.30
N VAL A 705 -9.51 22.33 22.04
CA VAL A 705 -10.00 21.96 20.70
C VAL A 705 -11.11 22.91 20.23
N GLU A 706 -12.07 23.26 21.08
CA GLU A 706 -13.13 24.21 20.74
C GLU A 706 -12.58 25.59 20.36
N LEU A 707 -11.59 26.09 21.10
CA LEU A 707 -10.92 27.35 20.79
C LEU A 707 -10.12 27.26 19.49
N LEU A 708 -9.44 26.15 19.23
CA LEU A 708 -8.75 25.91 17.96
C LEU A 708 -9.71 25.86 16.78
N ARG A 709 -10.89 25.24 16.92
CA ARG A 709 -11.95 25.25 15.89
C ARG A 709 -12.44 26.67 15.58
N LYS A 710 -12.53 27.55 16.60
CA LYS A 710 -12.85 28.98 16.41
C LYS A 710 -11.73 29.76 15.72
N LEU A 711 -10.46 29.41 16.00
CA LEU A 711 -9.29 30.02 15.36
C LEU A 711 -9.12 29.58 13.90
N GLU A 712 -9.56 28.37 13.54
CA GLU A 712 -9.40 27.81 12.21
C GLU A 712 -9.93 28.70 11.06
N PRO A 713 -11.15 29.26 11.08
CA PRO A 713 -11.60 30.16 10.01
C PRO A 713 -10.80 31.47 9.96
N GLU A 714 -10.42 32.05 11.10
CA GLU A 714 -9.71 33.32 11.21
C GLU A 714 -8.43 33.22 12.09
N PRO A 715 -7.29 32.77 11.54
CA PRO A 715 -6.06 32.49 12.31
C PRO A 715 -5.42 33.67 13.02
N THR A 716 -5.81 34.88 12.65
CA THR A 716 -5.28 36.13 13.19
C THR A 716 -6.18 36.70 14.29
N LEU A 717 -7.19 35.95 14.74
CA LEU A 717 -8.14 36.39 15.76
C LEU A 717 -7.48 36.43 17.15
N LEU A 718 -7.07 37.63 17.57
CA LEU A 718 -6.35 37.88 18.82
C LEU A 718 -7.12 37.43 20.08
N PRO A 719 -8.44 37.67 20.24
CA PRO A 719 -9.18 37.21 21.42
C PRO A 719 -9.07 35.70 21.63
N THR A 720 -9.28 34.91 20.56
CA THR A 720 -9.16 33.45 20.63
C THR A 720 -7.74 32.98 20.91
N SER A 721 -6.73 33.69 20.40
CA SER A 721 -5.33 33.39 20.71
C SER A 721 -5.02 33.62 22.20
N ALA A 722 -5.61 34.62 22.83
CA ALA A 722 -5.48 34.87 24.26
C ALA A 722 -6.17 33.76 25.08
N ASP A 723 -7.41 33.41 24.73
CA ASP A 723 -8.17 32.33 25.40
C ASP A 723 -7.42 30.99 25.35
N ILE A 724 -6.77 30.67 24.22
CA ILE A 724 -5.94 29.46 24.09
C ILE A 724 -4.80 29.48 25.09
N LEU A 725 -4.10 30.61 25.19
CA LEU A 725 -2.95 30.75 26.10
C LEU A 725 -3.39 30.70 27.57
N GLU A 726 -4.58 31.17 27.91
CA GLU A 726 -5.14 31.02 29.26
C GLU A 726 -5.35 29.54 29.61
N VAL A 727 -5.91 28.75 28.69
CA VAL A 727 -6.08 27.29 28.89
C VAL A 727 -4.74 26.59 29.05
N VAL A 728 -3.73 26.98 28.26
CA VAL A 728 -2.37 26.42 28.39
C VAL A 728 -1.77 26.77 29.75
N GLN A 729 -1.84 28.04 30.17
CA GLN A 729 -1.32 28.48 31.47
C GLN A 729 -2.02 27.78 32.63
N GLU A 730 -3.33 27.55 32.53
CA GLU A 730 -4.09 26.83 33.52
C GLU A 730 -3.66 25.36 33.62
N ALA A 731 -3.47 24.69 32.48
CA ALA A 731 -2.96 23.33 32.45
C ALA A 731 -1.53 23.23 33.02
N GLU A 732 -0.64 24.17 32.67
CA GLU A 732 0.71 24.25 33.21
C GLU A 732 0.71 24.45 34.73
N LEU A 733 -0.08 25.41 35.22
CA LEU A 733 -0.23 25.69 36.65
C LEU A 733 -0.62 24.41 37.40
N MET A 734 -1.62 23.70 36.89
CA MET A 734 -2.17 22.50 37.52
C MET A 734 -1.39 21.22 37.23
N GLY A 735 -0.33 21.28 36.41
CA GLY A 735 0.46 20.12 35.99
C GLY A 735 -0.35 19.08 35.22
N LEU A 736 -1.29 19.53 34.40
CA LEU A 736 -2.18 18.73 33.55
C LEU A 736 -1.63 18.64 32.13
N LYS A 737 -1.77 17.47 31.49
CA LYS A 737 -1.33 17.27 30.10
C LYS A 737 -2.39 17.72 29.09
N LEU A 738 -1.95 18.49 28.11
CA LEU A 738 -2.73 18.84 26.92
C LEU A 738 -2.19 18.04 25.74
N GLU A 739 -2.94 17.04 25.30
CA GLU A 739 -2.61 16.19 24.16
C GLU A 739 -3.88 16.00 23.35
N SER A 740 -3.93 16.55 22.14
CA SER A 740 -5.09 16.45 21.27
C SER A 740 -4.70 16.17 19.82
N ARG A 741 -5.08 14.99 19.33
CA ARG A 741 -4.93 14.61 17.91
C ARG A 741 -5.73 15.54 17.00
N GLU A 742 -6.95 15.88 17.41
CA GLU A 742 -7.78 16.81 16.66
C GLU A 742 -7.19 18.22 16.65
N GLY A 743 -6.70 18.70 17.81
CA GLY A 743 -6.02 19.99 17.91
C GLY A 743 -4.80 20.07 16.99
N ALA A 744 -3.99 19.01 16.94
CA ALA A 744 -2.86 18.92 16.02
C ALA A 744 -3.29 18.98 14.54
N GLN A 745 -4.39 18.33 14.17
CA GLN A 745 -4.95 18.38 12.81
C GLN A 745 -5.41 19.79 12.43
N ILE A 746 -6.13 20.48 13.34
CA ILE A 746 -6.56 21.87 13.12
C ILE A 746 -5.34 22.78 12.90
N LEU A 747 -4.35 22.71 13.78
CA LEU A 747 -3.11 23.50 13.65
C LEU A 747 -2.37 23.19 12.34
N THR A 748 -2.35 21.93 11.91
CA THR A 748 -1.74 21.52 10.63
C THR A 748 -2.45 22.13 9.42
N ARG A 749 -3.80 22.19 9.45
CA ARG A 749 -4.59 22.83 8.37
C ARG A 749 -4.36 24.34 8.32
N ILE A 750 -4.28 24.99 9.49
CA ILE A 750 -3.96 26.43 9.57
C ILE A 750 -2.54 26.70 9.02
N LEU A 751 -1.55 25.89 9.42
CA LEU A 751 -0.18 25.97 8.91
C LEU A 751 -0.13 25.83 7.38
N SER A 752 -0.84 24.83 6.85
CA SER A 752 -0.92 24.56 5.41
C SER A 752 -1.54 25.73 4.65
N ARG A 753 -2.61 26.35 5.19
CA ARG A 753 -3.19 27.56 4.58
C ARG A 753 -2.20 28.72 4.55
N HIS A 754 -1.47 28.98 5.64
CA HIS A 754 -0.46 30.04 5.65
C HIS A 754 0.67 29.80 4.65
N LEU A 755 1.10 28.55 4.48
CA LEU A 755 2.10 28.17 3.47
C LEU A 755 1.58 28.34 2.04
N ASN A 756 0.33 27.95 1.78
CA ASN A 756 -0.32 28.16 0.47
C ASN A 756 -0.47 29.66 0.14
N ASP A 757 -0.86 30.47 1.13
CA ASP A 757 -0.91 31.93 1.02
C ASP A 757 0.45 32.54 0.65
N LEU A 758 1.53 32.06 1.30
CA LEU A 758 2.90 32.48 1.00
C LEU A 758 3.34 32.04 -0.39
N ALA A 759 2.99 30.81 -0.80
CA ALA A 759 3.32 30.27 -2.12
C ALA A 759 2.61 31.00 -3.26
N ALA A 760 1.38 31.45 -3.04
CA ALA A 760 0.64 32.23 -4.03
C ALA A 760 1.35 33.56 -4.33
N ARG A 761 1.83 34.26 -3.28
CA ARG A 761 2.63 35.50 -3.41
C ARG A 761 3.60 35.65 -2.25
N VAL A 762 4.91 35.53 -2.53
CA VAL A 762 5.97 35.70 -1.55
C VAL A 762 6.10 37.18 -1.17
N ARG A 763 5.57 37.55 0.02
CA ARG A 763 5.53 38.94 0.53
C ARG A 763 5.77 38.98 2.03
N THR A 764 6.25 40.12 2.52
CA THR A 764 6.58 40.35 3.93
C THR A 764 5.38 40.19 4.86
N ASP A 765 4.18 40.62 4.46
CA ASP A 765 2.95 40.46 5.25
C ASP A 765 2.58 38.98 5.47
N LYS A 766 2.73 38.15 4.43
CA LYS A 766 2.47 36.71 4.52
C LYS A 766 3.48 35.97 5.37
N VAL A 767 4.77 36.34 5.27
CA VAL A 767 5.84 35.80 6.13
C VAL A 767 5.60 36.17 7.60
N ALA A 768 5.20 37.41 7.87
CA ALA A 768 4.87 37.87 9.23
C ALA A 768 3.71 37.06 9.83
N HIS A 769 2.60 36.88 9.11
CA HIS A 769 1.46 36.08 9.60
C HIS A 769 1.85 34.64 9.94
N LEU A 770 2.61 33.97 9.08
CA LEU A 770 3.06 32.61 9.32
C LEU A 770 4.00 32.53 10.53
N ARG A 771 4.93 33.47 10.66
CA ARG A 771 5.84 33.54 11.82
C ARG A 771 5.06 33.76 13.12
N ASP A 772 4.08 34.64 13.12
CA ASP A 772 3.29 34.93 14.32
C ASP A 772 2.42 33.72 14.71
N PHE A 773 1.88 32.98 13.72
CA PHE A 773 1.24 31.69 13.96
C PHE A 773 2.22 30.64 14.54
N LEU A 774 3.43 30.50 14.00
CA LEU A 774 4.44 29.57 14.55
C LEU A 774 4.84 29.91 15.98
N LYS A 775 4.92 31.20 16.32
CA LYS A 775 5.13 31.65 17.72
C LYS A 775 3.97 31.23 18.62
N LEU A 776 2.72 31.36 18.17
CA LEU A 776 1.57 30.86 18.93
C LEU A 776 1.66 29.34 19.13
N VAL A 777 1.90 28.58 18.06
CA VAL A 777 2.01 27.12 18.11
C VAL A 777 3.11 26.65 19.04
N SER A 778 4.28 27.33 19.07
CA SER A 778 5.38 26.96 19.98
C SER A 778 5.04 27.07 21.47
N ARG A 779 3.96 27.78 21.81
CA ARG A 779 3.44 27.92 23.18
C ARG A 779 2.30 26.96 23.48
N ILE A 780 1.78 26.25 22.49
CA ILE A 780 0.74 25.24 22.69
C ILE A 780 1.47 23.90 22.89
N PRO A 781 1.28 23.19 24.01
CA PRO A 781 1.93 21.91 24.30
C PRO A 781 1.36 20.73 23.50
N ILE A 782 0.93 20.97 22.25
CA ILE A 782 0.51 19.94 21.31
C ILE A 782 1.65 19.67 20.34
N THR A 783 2.06 18.40 20.22
CA THR A 783 3.07 17.98 19.24
C THR A 783 2.53 18.11 17.82
N LEU A 784 3.07 19.04 17.04
CA LEU A 784 2.73 19.22 15.63
C LEU A 784 3.72 18.49 14.73
N ASN A 785 3.22 17.75 13.74
CA ASN A 785 4.07 17.17 12.71
C ASN A 785 4.34 18.21 11.60
N PHE A 786 5.56 18.75 11.57
CA PHE A 786 5.97 19.75 10.59
C PHE A 786 6.41 19.16 9.23
N THR A 787 6.39 17.84 9.05
CA THR A 787 7.05 17.17 7.92
C THR A 787 6.58 17.68 6.56
N GLU A 788 5.26 17.68 6.29
CA GLU A 788 4.74 18.15 5.01
C GLU A 788 4.89 19.67 4.82
N ALA A 789 4.71 20.43 5.90
CA ALA A 789 4.95 21.87 5.90
C ALA A 789 6.40 22.22 5.54
N GLN A 790 7.36 21.48 6.10
CA GLN A 790 8.79 21.61 5.80
C GLN A 790 9.08 21.20 4.35
N ASN A 791 8.53 20.08 3.88
CA ASN A 791 8.70 19.63 2.50
C ASN A 791 8.24 20.70 1.51
N PHE A 792 7.04 21.25 1.73
CA PHE A 792 6.45 22.29 0.90
C PHE A 792 7.28 23.58 0.93
N LEU A 793 7.67 24.04 2.13
CA LEU A 793 8.49 25.24 2.26
C LEU A 793 9.86 25.08 1.61
N PHE A 794 10.48 23.90 1.73
CA PHE A 794 11.77 23.61 1.10
C PHE A 794 11.70 23.73 -0.43
N ASP A 795 10.67 23.14 -1.05
CA ASP A 795 10.44 23.27 -2.49
C ASP A 795 10.15 24.73 -2.90
N LEU A 796 9.36 25.45 -2.10
CA LEU A 796 9.07 26.87 -2.31
C LEU A 796 10.34 27.73 -2.25
N MET A 797 11.19 27.51 -1.25
CA MET A 797 12.46 28.23 -1.05
C MET A 797 13.46 27.90 -2.15
N LYS A 798 13.58 26.63 -2.56
CA LYS A 798 14.44 26.20 -3.67
C LYS A 798 14.07 26.90 -4.98
N LYS A 799 12.77 27.13 -5.22
CA LYS A 799 12.26 27.81 -6.42
C LYS A 799 12.42 29.32 -6.38
N ASN A 800 12.08 29.97 -5.26
CA ASN A 800 11.91 31.43 -5.23
C ASN A 800 13.07 32.19 -4.59
N PHE A 801 13.75 31.61 -3.59
CA PHE A 801 14.76 32.34 -2.81
C PHE A 801 15.96 32.83 -3.64
N PRO A 802 16.48 32.08 -4.64
CA PRO A 802 17.60 32.57 -5.46
C PRO A 802 17.30 33.91 -6.17
N ALA A 803 16.08 34.08 -6.67
CA ALA A 803 15.65 35.33 -7.32
C ALA A 803 15.52 36.48 -6.32
N VAL A 804 14.98 36.21 -5.12
CA VAL A 804 14.86 37.20 -4.03
C VAL A 804 16.24 37.63 -3.54
N ALA A 805 17.17 36.68 -3.34
CA ALA A 805 18.54 36.96 -2.90
C ALA A 805 19.30 37.81 -3.93
N ALA A 806 19.15 37.53 -5.23
CA ALA A 806 19.75 38.34 -6.28
C ALA A 806 19.23 39.80 -6.30
N GLN A 807 17.96 40.02 -5.95
CA GLN A 807 17.37 41.36 -5.83
C GLN A 807 17.77 42.09 -4.54
N ALA A 808 18.00 41.36 -3.45
CA ALA A 808 18.37 41.90 -2.15
C ALA A 808 19.67 42.74 -2.18
N VAL A 809 20.57 42.48 -3.13
CA VAL A 809 21.80 43.26 -3.33
C VAL A 809 21.50 44.71 -3.76
N ARG A 810 20.33 44.98 -4.35
CA ARG A 810 19.98 46.27 -4.98
C ARG A 810 18.75 46.94 -4.40
N ASP A 811 17.92 46.23 -3.62
CA ASP A 811 16.67 46.73 -3.07
C ASP A 811 16.52 46.38 -1.58
N ALA A 812 16.38 47.41 -0.74
CA ALA A 812 16.17 47.26 0.70
C ALA A 812 14.89 46.49 1.05
N LYS A 813 13.84 46.56 0.21
CA LYS A 813 12.60 45.79 0.42
C LYS A 813 12.83 44.30 0.14
N ALA A 814 13.58 43.99 -0.91
CA ALA A 814 13.98 42.61 -1.21
C ALA A 814 14.92 42.02 -0.15
N LEU A 815 15.83 42.85 0.40
CA LEU A 815 16.68 42.45 1.53
C LEU A 815 15.84 42.13 2.78
N ALA A 816 14.90 43.01 3.14
CA ALA A 816 13.99 42.77 4.26
C ALA A 816 13.16 41.49 4.08
N LEU A 817 12.65 41.23 2.88
CA LEU A 817 11.94 40.00 2.55
C LEU A 817 12.86 38.77 2.66
N ALA A 818 14.09 38.84 2.15
CA ALA A 818 15.05 37.75 2.25
C ALA A 818 15.40 37.41 3.69
N THR A 819 15.67 38.41 4.54
CA THR A 819 15.94 38.21 5.97
C THR A 819 14.77 37.56 6.67
N GLN A 820 13.54 38.03 6.44
CA GLN A 820 12.33 37.43 7.03
C GLN A 820 12.12 35.98 6.57
N LEU A 821 12.43 35.65 5.32
CA LEU A 821 12.37 34.27 4.82
C LEU A 821 13.44 33.38 5.47
N VAL A 822 14.63 33.90 5.75
CA VAL A 822 15.67 33.17 6.50
C VAL A 822 15.22 32.90 7.93
N GLU A 823 14.68 33.91 8.62
CA GLU A 823 14.11 33.73 9.97
C GLU A 823 12.97 32.69 9.97
N LEU A 824 12.13 32.70 8.93
CA LEU A 824 11.02 31.74 8.80
C LEU A 824 11.52 30.30 8.64
N VAL A 825 12.52 30.06 7.80
CA VAL A 825 13.05 28.70 7.64
C VAL A 825 13.75 28.22 8.92
N GLU A 826 14.41 29.12 9.67
CA GLU A 826 14.94 28.77 11.00
C GLU A 826 13.84 28.40 12.00
N ALA A 827 12.71 29.13 11.99
CA ALA A 827 11.54 28.81 12.81
C ALA A 827 10.92 27.44 12.50
N LEU A 828 11.19 26.90 11.31
CA LEU A 828 10.81 25.54 10.88
C LEU A 828 11.99 24.55 10.89
N TYR A 829 13.03 24.86 11.66
CA TYR A 829 14.20 24.03 11.93
C TYR A 829 15.10 23.76 10.72
N PHE A 830 15.13 24.64 9.72
CA PHE A 830 16.14 24.57 8.66
C PHE A 830 17.44 25.29 9.06
N SER A 831 18.55 24.85 8.48
CA SER A 831 19.83 25.55 8.62
C SER A 831 19.85 26.79 7.73
N PRO A 832 20.16 27.99 8.27
CA PRO A 832 20.17 29.22 7.48
C PRO A 832 21.38 29.30 6.53
N VAL A 833 22.41 28.47 6.75
CA VAL A 833 23.74 28.60 6.11
C VAL A 833 23.65 28.66 4.59
N ARG A 834 22.81 27.80 3.99
CA ARG A 834 22.61 27.76 2.53
C ARG A 834 22.04 29.06 1.98
N TYR A 835 21.10 29.66 2.72
CA TYR A 835 20.40 30.87 2.31
C TYR A 835 21.25 32.12 2.56
N MET A 836 21.96 32.16 3.69
CA MET A 836 22.90 33.24 4.00
C MET A 836 24.03 33.33 2.97
N ARG A 837 24.57 32.19 2.50
CA ARG A 837 25.57 32.17 1.41
C ARG A 837 25.07 32.78 0.10
N LEU A 838 23.77 32.73 -0.18
CA LEU A 838 23.18 33.34 -1.37
C LEU A 838 22.98 34.85 -1.22
N LEU A 839 22.97 35.37 0.01
CA LEU A 839 22.78 36.79 0.30
C LEU A 839 24.11 37.58 0.32
N GLY A 840 25.25 36.90 0.33
CA GLY A 840 26.59 37.51 0.43
C GLY A 840 27.09 37.48 1.85
#